data_AF-A0A4P7W3M9-F1
#
_entry.id   AF-A0A4P7W3M9-F1
#
_cell.length_a   1.000
_cell.length_b   1.000
_cell.length_c   1.000
_cell.angle_alpha   90.00
_cell.angle_beta   90.00
_cell.angle_gamma   90.00
#
_symmetry.space_group_name_H-M   'P 1'
#
loop_
_entity.id
_entity.type
_entity.pdbx_description
1 polymer ?
#
loop_
_entity_poly.entity_id
_entity_poly.type
_entity_poly.pdbx_seq_one_letter_code
_entity_poly.pdbx_strand_id
1 'polypeptide(L)'
;MNTWKENLEETKQHYIDWWNHKGIVLNMWEHFQEGVKPHADIPAPASPADLNQKWFDPKWRAEYLDWYVAHSSLKADMLPVANTQLGPGSLAAILGGVFEGGPDTIWIHPDPDYTDDIKFDENHPNWILHKELLKACKAKAQGHYYVGMPDLMEGLDVLAAIKGTDKVLLDTVMQPEVLERQMQQINDIYFRVYDELYDIIREGDEMAFCYFSSWAPGRMSKLQSDISTMISVEDYRRFVQPFIREQCRRIDYTLYHLDGVGALHHLPALLEVEELNAIQWTPGVGEPQGGSPKWYDLYRRILDGGKSIMACWVTLDELKPLLDNIGGNGVHLEMDFHNEAEVEQAMRIVEEYRYRPAARRDDSDVMKLTSDNQDVFDADAEVERIIDKVESEAAGADAPSVLVIDEESPLLKAMERRVLVLDGAMGTMIQSCGLTENDFRGERFGSHECALRGNNDLLSITRPDIIRDIHRKYLEAGADIISTDTFNAQRISMADFRLDGICREINLASAGLARELADEYTRKTPWKPRFVAGSMGPTSKTCSLNTESVQPGWATFSYDILLEAYEEQASALIEGGVDILLIETIFDVKNADAAIKAAVKAMRKAGKTLPLMLSFTVKTPDGYNMLGQSVSEFIAGLKDVPVLSVGLNCVRDISEMIPLLVRLGIECDYRISAYPNAGLPDDNGNYGLSPEMLQAAMWPLLDGHVVNVIGGCCGTTDKHIAALARITEPVKGLWLSPHCPGLKSDVAEIKSGEKTRYREPVIAHGVNCDCCPPANMNPESVAVSDDAVFEAILSGKADDAAAATKVLVDKGVAPQEIINGQMIRAMAEVGQRFQDGKAFVPQLLMAGRAMKSALELLKPMLAGGAAATLGKVVIGTVKGDLHDIGKNLVASMLEGCGFEVINIGIDVPAETFVDEVRKSGADILCMSALLTTTMTYMKDVIVALEEAGIRDKVKVMVGGAPVSQTFADEIGADGYSDNANTAVALARRLVGA
;
A
#
# COMPACT_ATOMS: atom_id res chain seq x y z
N MET A 1 -49.10 0.35 0.38
CA MET A 1 -49.06 0.39 1.87
C MET A 1 -49.62 1.71 2.38
N ASN A 2 -49.92 1.83 3.67
CA ASN A 2 -50.36 3.08 4.31
C ASN A 2 -49.36 3.43 5.42
N THR A 3 -48.17 3.89 5.00
CA THR A 3 -47.04 4.10 5.91
C THR A 3 -47.16 5.36 6.74
N TRP A 4 -46.38 5.46 7.81
CA TRP A 4 -46.23 6.71 8.57
C TRP A 4 -45.42 7.80 7.84
N LYS A 5 -44.69 7.43 6.78
CA LYS A 5 -43.93 8.39 5.96
C LYS A 5 -44.85 9.17 5.01
N GLU A 6 -44.85 10.50 5.13
CA GLU A 6 -45.70 11.39 4.33
C GLU A 6 -45.26 11.50 2.86
N ASN A 7 -43.95 11.47 2.59
CA ASN A 7 -43.36 11.60 1.25
C ASN A 7 -42.91 10.24 0.65
N LEU A 8 -43.59 9.14 1.00
CA LEU A 8 -43.17 7.78 0.59
C LEU A 8 -42.99 7.63 -0.92
N GLU A 9 -43.95 8.08 -1.73
CA GLU A 9 -43.90 7.92 -3.19
C GLU A 9 -42.75 8.73 -3.83
N GLU A 10 -42.41 9.88 -3.24
CA GLU A 10 -41.26 10.69 -3.66
C GLU A 10 -39.95 9.94 -3.35
N THR A 11 -39.81 9.42 -2.14
CA THR A 11 -38.66 8.62 -1.73
C THR A 11 -38.49 7.38 -2.60
N LYS A 12 -39.58 6.65 -2.90
CA LYS A 12 -39.53 5.51 -3.82
C LYS A 12 -39.01 5.91 -5.21
N GLN A 13 -39.44 7.07 -5.71
CA GLN A 13 -38.92 7.59 -6.97
C GLN A 13 -37.43 7.91 -6.89
N HIS A 14 -36.92 8.47 -5.78
CA HIS A 14 -35.49 8.70 -5.60
C HIS A 14 -34.68 7.40 -5.58
N TYR A 15 -35.16 6.35 -4.91
CA TYR A 15 -34.51 5.04 -4.96
C TYR A 15 -34.53 4.44 -6.37
N ILE A 16 -35.66 4.53 -7.09
CA ILE A 16 -35.74 4.09 -8.49
C ILE A 16 -34.72 4.84 -9.35
N ASP A 17 -34.64 6.16 -9.20
CA ASP A 17 -33.66 6.98 -9.93
C ASP A 17 -32.23 6.53 -9.58
N TRP A 18 -31.93 6.32 -8.29
CA TRP A 18 -30.61 5.90 -7.82
C TRP A 18 -30.22 4.52 -8.34
N TRP A 19 -31.12 3.54 -8.32
CA TRP A 19 -30.90 2.23 -8.94
C TRP A 19 -30.67 2.31 -10.45
N ASN A 20 -31.12 3.39 -11.10
CA ASN A 20 -30.91 3.71 -12.51
C ASN A 20 -29.79 4.75 -12.74
N HIS A 21 -28.88 4.90 -11.77
CA HIS A 21 -27.69 5.77 -11.84
C HIS A 21 -28.01 7.27 -12.00
N LYS A 22 -29.14 7.70 -11.44
CA LYS A 22 -29.64 9.08 -11.49
C LYS A 22 -30.09 9.55 -10.12
N GLY A 23 -30.15 10.86 -9.94
CA GLY A 23 -30.70 11.43 -8.72
C GLY A 23 -29.90 11.11 -7.46
N ILE A 24 -30.35 11.74 -6.37
CA ILE A 24 -29.76 11.64 -5.04
C ILE A 24 -30.78 11.02 -4.08
N VAL A 25 -30.34 10.03 -3.30
CA VAL A 25 -31.05 9.55 -2.10
C VAL A 25 -30.35 10.15 -0.87
N LEU A 26 -31.12 10.81 0.00
CA LEU A 26 -30.63 11.38 1.25
C LEU A 26 -31.19 10.60 2.46
N ASN A 27 -30.37 9.73 3.02
CA ASN A 27 -30.73 8.82 4.09
C ASN A 27 -29.83 8.99 5.32
N MET A 28 -30.09 8.20 6.36
CA MET A 28 -29.23 8.06 7.52
C MET A 28 -29.16 6.60 7.96
N TRP A 29 -28.02 6.24 8.56
CA TRP A 29 -27.72 4.88 8.95
C TRP A 29 -28.68 4.33 10.02
N GLU A 30 -28.80 5.04 11.14
CA GLU A 30 -29.70 4.66 12.24
C GLU A 30 -30.63 5.80 12.62
N HIS A 31 -31.93 5.60 12.50
CA HIS A 31 -32.90 6.65 12.84
C HIS A 31 -32.75 7.16 14.27
N PHE A 32 -32.79 8.47 14.46
CA PHE A 32 -32.89 9.08 15.79
C PHE A 32 -34.36 9.27 16.21
N GLN A 33 -34.61 9.25 17.52
CA GLN A 33 -35.93 9.48 18.12
C GLN A 33 -35.99 10.79 18.92
N GLU A 34 -34.85 11.39 19.25
CA GLU A 34 -34.81 12.61 20.05
C GLU A 34 -35.44 13.79 19.29
N GLY A 35 -36.40 14.46 19.94
CA GLY A 35 -37.13 15.59 19.33
C GLY A 35 -38.17 15.21 18.27
N VAL A 36 -38.34 13.92 17.96
CA VAL A 36 -39.32 13.44 16.97
C VAL A 36 -40.70 13.32 17.60
N LYS A 37 -41.73 13.81 16.89
CA LYS A 37 -43.12 13.60 17.29
C LYS A 37 -43.55 12.18 16.85
N PRO A 38 -44.03 11.31 17.76
CA PRO A 38 -44.42 9.94 17.39
C PRO A 38 -45.55 9.92 16.35
N HIS A 39 -45.45 8.98 15.41
CA HIS A 39 -46.44 8.77 14.34
C HIS A 39 -47.66 7.99 14.81
N ALA A 40 -47.51 7.21 15.88
CA ALA A 40 -48.56 6.45 16.53
C ALA A 40 -48.32 6.38 18.05
N ASP A 41 -49.40 6.24 18.82
CA ASP A 41 -49.35 6.08 20.29
C ASP A 41 -49.02 4.63 20.65
N ILE A 42 -47.78 4.22 20.37
CA ILE A 42 -47.25 2.89 20.67
C ILE A 42 -46.43 3.00 21.97
N PRO A 43 -46.76 2.27 23.03
CA PRO A 43 -45.97 2.30 24.26
C PRO A 43 -44.65 1.53 24.07
N ALA A 44 -43.58 2.02 24.70
CA ALA A 44 -42.32 1.29 24.77
C ALA A 44 -42.53 -0.05 25.51
N PRO A 45 -41.91 -1.15 25.06
CA PRO A 45 -41.98 -2.41 25.79
C PRO A 45 -41.27 -2.30 27.14
N ALA A 46 -41.55 -3.25 28.03
CA ALA A 46 -40.77 -3.38 29.26
C ALA A 46 -39.29 -3.63 28.93
N SER A 47 -38.37 -3.17 29.77
CA SER A 47 -36.94 -3.48 29.63
C SER A 47 -36.74 -5.01 29.54
N PRO A 48 -35.83 -5.48 28.68
CA PRO A 48 -35.61 -6.92 28.50
C PRO A 48 -35.03 -7.50 29.80
N ALA A 49 -35.37 -8.75 30.11
CA ALA A 49 -34.88 -9.43 31.30
C ALA A 49 -33.36 -9.67 31.24
N ASP A 50 -32.85 -9.99 30.05
CA ASP A 50 -31.45 -10.20 29.74
C ASP A 50 -31.18 -9.96 28.24
N LEU A 51 -29.92 -10.11 27.81
CA LEU A 51 -29.51 -9.93 26.41
C LEU A 51 -30.14 -10.98 25.48
N ASN A 52 -30.41 -12.19 25.98
CA ASN A 52 -31.05 -13.22 25.16
C ASN A 52 -32.49 -12.84 24.81
N GLN A 53 -33.24 -12.29 25.77
CA GLN A 53 -34.57 -11.76 25.46
C GLN A 53 -34.49 -10.54 24.53
N LYS A 54 -33.50 -9.65 24.74
CA LYS A 54 -33.31 -8.46 23.90
C LYS A 54 -33.16 -8.81 22.42
N TRP A 55 -32.39 -9.86 22.11
CA TRP A 55 -32.00 -10.20 20.73
C TRP A 55 -32.77 -11.38 20.13
N PHE A 56 -33.11 -12.39 20.94
CA PHE A 56 -33.57 -13.69 20.46
C PHE A 56 -34.99 -14.06 20.90
N ASP A 57 -35.75 -13.15 21.53
CA ASP A 57 -37.20 -13.31 21.75
C ASP A 57 -37.97 -12.59 20.62
N PRO A 58 -38.56 -13.32 19.65
CA PRO A 58 -39.32 -12.75 18.54
C PRO A 58 -40.39 -11.76 18.96
N LYS A 59 -41.07 -12.02 20.07
CA LYS A 59 -42.20 -11.21 20.51
C LYS A 59 -41.72 -9.91 21.10
N TRP A 60 -40.79 -9.97 22.06
CA TRP A 60 -40.25 -8.78 22.70
C TRP A 60 -39.55 -7.88 21.67
N ARG A 61 -38.75 -8.46 20.78
CA ARG A 61 -38.03 -7.72 19.73
C ARG A 61 -38.99 -7.06 18.75
N ALA A 62 -40.05 -7.75 18.32
CA ALA A 62 -41.06 -7.14 17.45
C ALA A 62 -41.82 -5.99 18.14
N GLU A 63 -42.09 -6.08 19.44
CA GLU A 63 -42.70 -4.98 20.22
C GLU A 63 -41.76 -3.77 20.33
N TYR A 64 -40.46 -4.00 20.53
CA TYR A 64 -39.45 -2.94 20.53
C TYR A 64 -39.34 -2.25 19.17
N LEU A 65 -39.29 -3.01 18.07
CA LEU A 65 -39.15 -2.44 16.72
C LEU A 65 -40.40 -1.68 16.28
N ASP A 66 -41.60 -2.14 16.66
CA ASP A 66 -42.86 -1.42 16.44
C ASP A 66 -42.85 -0.05 17.13
N TRP A 67 -42.41 -0.01 18.40
CA TRP A 67 -42.18 1.25 19.12
C TRP A 67 -41.10 2.11 18.45
N TYR A 68 -39.95 1.53 18.13
CA TYR A 68 -38.79 2.22 17.57
C TYR A 68 -39.14 2.96 16.28
N VAL A 69 -39.78 2.28 15.32
CA VAL A 69 -40.15 2.89 14.02
C VAL A 69 -41.21 3.96 14.21
N ALA A 70 -42.16 3.78 15.14
CA ALA A 70 -43.21 4.78 15.42
C ALA A 70 -42.66 6.10 15.99
N HIS A 71 -41.46 6.07 16.58
CA HIS A 71 -40.82 7.22 17.23
C HIS A 71 -39.63 7.76 16.43
N SER A 72 -39.32 7.15 15.28
CA SER A 72 -38.16 7.50 14.45
C SER A 72 -38.46 8.64 13.49
N SER A 73 -37.45 9.47 13.21
CA SER A 73 -37.53 10.47 12.13
C SER A 73 -37.67 9.77 10.77
N LEU A 74 -38.67 10.20 9.99
CA LEU A 74 -38.97 9.69 8.65
C LEU A 74 -38.86 10.79 7.56
N LYS A 75 -38.14 11.88 7.86
CA LYS A 75 -37.86 12.98 6.92
C LYS A 75 -36.94 12.55 5.76
N ALA A 76 -36.72 13.42 4.78
CA ALA A 76 -35.89 13.15 3.60
C ALA A 76 -36.25 11.79 2.96
N ASP A 77 -35.27 10.94 2.69
CA ASP A 77 -35.48 9.60 2.11
C ASP A 77 -35.41 8.46 3.15
N MET A 78 -35.42 8.79 4.45
CA MET A 78 -35.46 7.82 5.54
C MET A 78 -36.75 7.00 5.50
N LEU A 79 -36.63 5.71 5.25
CA LEU A 79 -37.76 4.78 5.15
C LEU A 79 -38.17 4.24 6.52
N PRO A 80 -39.48 4.00 6.75
CA PRO A 80 -39.92 3.34 7.97
C PRO A 80 -39.63 1.84 7.85
N VAL A 81 -38.48 1.40 8.36
CA VAL A 81 -38.04 -0.01 8.31
C VAL A 81 -37.79 -0.54 9.72
N ALA A 82 -38.39 -1.69 10.04
CA ALA A 82 -38.09 -2.45 11.23
C ALA A 82 -36.84 -3.30 10.99
N ASN A 83 -35.72 -2.83 11.54
CA ASN A 83 -34.43 -3.47 11.41
C ASN A 83 -34.30 -4.55 12.49
N THR A 84 -34.45 -5.82 12.09
CA THR A 84 -34.40 -6.95 13.04
C THR A 84 -33.05 -7.06 13.74
N GLN A 85 -31.97 -6.63 13.07
CA GLN A 85 -30.58 -6.62 13.56
C GLN A 85 -30.14 -8.00 14.07
N LEU A 86 -30.48 -9.07 13.34
CA LEU A 86 -29.97 -10.43 13.62
C LEU A 86 -28.48 -10.64 13.22
N GLY A 87 -27.70 -9.55 13.21
CA GLY A 87 -26.27 -9.51 12.89
C GLY A 87 -25.95 -9.68 11.40
N PRO A 88 -24.82 -9.13 10.91
CA PRO A 88 -24.22 -9.64 9.68
C PRO A 88 -23.83 -11.11 9.93
N GLY A 89 -24.15 -11.98 8.99
CA GLY A 89 -23.74 -13.39 9.06
C GLY A 89 -24.84 -14.32 9.51
N SER A 90 -26.09 -13.86 9.45
CA SER A 90 -27.28 -14.63 9.78
C SER A 90 -27.28 -16.02 9.14
N LEU A 91 -26.74 -16.19 7.92
CA LEU A 91 -26.62 -17.48 7.27
C LEU A 91 -25.63 -18.44 7.98
N ALA A 92 -24.51 -17.93 8.49
CA ALA A 92 -23.56 -18.73 9.26
C ALA A 92 -24.20 -19.29 10.53
N ALA A 93 -24.98 -18.47 11.24
CA ALA A 93 -25.73 -18.93 12.41
C ALA A 93 -26.84 -19.93 12.05
N ILE A 94 -27.48 -19.79 10.88
CA ILE A 94 -28.44 -20.77 10.35
C ILE A 94 -27.77 -22.11 10.03
N LEU A 95 -26.49 -22.09 9.63
CA LEU A 95 -25.71 -23.26 9.23
C LEU A 95 -24.94 -23.95 10.35
N GLY A 96 -25.05 -23.47 11.60
CA GLY A 96 -24.43 -24.11 12.78
C GLY A 96 -23.60 -23.18 13.66
N GLY A 97 -23.35 -21.94 13.22
CA GLY A 97 -22.67 -20.94 14.04
C GLY A 97 -23.43 -20.61 15.32
N VAL A 98 -22.70 -20.30 16.39
CA VAL A 98 -23.27 -20.06 17.73
C VAL A 98 -23.59 -18.56 17.89
N PHE A 99 -24.86 -18.23 18.11
CA PHE A 99 -25.29 -16.86 18.40
C PHE A 99 -25.00 -16.46 19.85
N GLU A 100 -24.47 -15.25 20.01
CA GLU A 100 -24.30 -14.60 21.32
C GLU A 100 -24.76 -13.14 21.26
N GLY A 101 -25.64 -12.75 22.18
CA GLY A 101 -26.10 -11.36 22.28
C GLY A 101 -25.16 -10.53 23.14
N GLY A 102 -24.53 -9.50 22.55
CA GLY A 102 -23.78 -8.47 23.26
C GLY A 102 -24.65 -7.29 23.70
N PRO A 103 -24.09 -6.30 24.42
CA PRO A 103 -24.84 -5.11 24.84
C PRO A 103 -25.48 -4.36 23.67
N ASP A 104 -24.74 -4.20 22.57
CA ASP A 104 -25.14 -3.37 21.43
C ASP A 104 -25.15 -4.12 20.08
N THR A 105 -24.76 -5.39 20.04
CA THR A 105 -24.71 -6.20 18.81
C THR A 105 -24.89 -7.70 19.08
N ILE A 106 -24.92 -8.52 18.03
CA ILE A 106 -24.92 -10.00 18.08
C ILE A 106 -23.60 -10.50 17.49
N TRP A 107 -23.02 -11.51 18.12
CA TRP A 107 -21.82 -12.21 17.68
C TRP A 107 -22.16 -13.61 17.18
N ILE A 108 -21.40 -14.08 16.19
CA ILE A 108 -21.52 -15.44 15.64
C ILE A 108 -20.16 -16.10 15.77
N HIS A 109 -20.13 -17.21 16.50
CA HIS A 109 -18.91 -18.00 16.71
C HIS A 109 -18.89 -19.25 15.82
N PRO A 110 -17.70 -19.80 15.52
CA PRO A 110 -17.55 -21.04 14.76
C PRO A 110 -18.37 -22.20 15.32
N ASP A 111 -18.83 -23.05 14.39
CA ASP A 111 -19.54 -24.26 14.73
C ASP A 111 -18.57 -25.26 15.39
N PRO A 112 -18.78 -25.66 16.66
CA PRO A 112 -17.92 -26.61 17.34
C PRO A 112 -17.93 -28.01 16.68
N ASP A 113 -18.99 -28.34 15.93
CA ASP A 113 -19.21 -29.64 15.29
C ASP A 113 -19.07 -29.56 13.76
N TYR A 114 -18.39 -28.53 13.23
CA TYR A 114 -18.23 -28.28 11.80
C TYR A 114 -17.74 -29.50 11.00
N THR A 115 -18.35 -29.73 9.83
CA THR A 115 -17.90 -30.71 8.84
C THR A 115 -17.79 -30.09 7.45
N ASP A 116 -16.93 -30.64 6.59
CA ASP A 116 -16.72 -30.10 5.23
C ASP A 116 -17.93 -30.24 4.28
N ASP A 117 -18.98 -30.96 4.71
CA ASP A 117 -20.22 -31.13 3.94
C ASP A 117 -21.30 -30.18 4.48
N ILE A 118 -21.43 -29.02 3.83
CA ILE A 118 -22.34 -27.96 4.25
C ILE A 118 -23.77 -28.33 3.88
N LYS A 119 -24.62 -28.46 4.90
CA LYS A 119 -26.03 -28.86 4.76
C LYS A 119 -26.93 -27.87 5.46
N PHE A 120 -28.05 -27.58 4.82
CA PHE A 120 -29.13 -26.81 5.41
C PHE A 120 -30.06 -27.72 6.24
N ASP A 121 -30.29 -27.37 7.50
CA ASP A 121 -31.27 -28.02 8.36
C ASP A 121 -32.50 -27.11 8.56
N GLU A 122 -33.64 -27.55 8.04
CA GLU A 122 -34.92 -26.85 8.17
C GLU A 122 -35.43 -26.75 9.62
N ASN A 123 -34.91 -27.58 10.52
CA ASN A 123 -35.27 -27.59 11.94
C ASN A 123 -34.25 -26.86 12.82
N HIS A 124 -33.22 -26.23 12.22
CA HIS A 124 -32.19 -25.54 12.98
C HIS A 124 -32.82 -24.41 13.83
N PRO A 125 -32.52 -24.31 15.14
CA PRO A 125 -33.14 -23.32 16.02
C PRO A 125 -32.98 -21.87 15.52
N ASN A 126 -31.79 -21.53 15.00
CA ASN A 126 -31.52 -20.19 14.49
C ASN A 126 -32.34 -19.90 13.22
N TRP A 127 -32.58 -20.90 12.37
CA TRP A 127 -33.46 -20.72 11.20
C TRP A 127 -34.91 -20.46 11.60
N ILE A 128 -35.42 -21.24 12.57
CA ILE A 128 -36.76 -21.05 13.11
C ILE A 128 -36.89 -19.66 13.74
N LEU A 129 -35.88 -19.23 14.51
CA LEU A 129 -35.83 -17.91 15.14
C LEU A 129 -36.00 -16.77 14.12
N HIS A 130 -35.24 -16.80 13.02
CA HIS A 130 -35.35 -15.78 11.96
C HIS A 130 -36.77 -15.69 11.40
N LYS A 131 -37.37 -16.84 11.06
CA LYS A 131 -38.74 -16.87 10.53
C LYS A 131 -39.76 -16.34 11.52
N GLU A 132 -39.67 -16.75 12.79
CA GLU A 132 -40.63 -16.33 13.81
C GLU A 132 -40.49 -14.84 14.14
N LEU A 133 -39.28 -14.30 14.18
CA LEU A 133 -39.06 -12.86 14.35
C LEU A 133 -39.62 -12.05 13.19
N LEU A 134 -39.34 -12.45 11.95
CA LEU A 134 -39.83 -11.72 10.77
C LEU A 134 -41.35 -11.76 10.67
N LYS A 135 -41.99 -12.91 10.95
CA LYS A 135 -43.45 -13.01 11.03
C LYS A 135 -44.03 -12.15 12.15
N ALA A 136 -43.39 -12.12 13.33
CA ALA A 136 -43.82 -11.28 14.44
C ALA A 136 -43.75 -9.79 14.08
N CYS A 137 -42.65 -9.35 13.46
CA CYS A 137 -42.49 -7.98 12.96
C CYS A 137 -43.52 -7.66 11.87
N LYS A 138 -43.77 -8.58 10.93
CA LYS A 138 -44.74 -8.42 9.84
C LYS A 138 -46.17 -8.29 10.37
N ALA A 139 -46.52 -9.06 11.40
CA ALA A 139 -47.83 -8.98 12.06
C ALA A 139 -48.05 -7.63 12.78
N LYS A 140 -46.97 -7.04 13.32
CA LYS A 140 -46.98 -5.72 13.95
C LYS A 140 -47.04 -4.58 12.93
N ALA A 141 -46.34 -4.72 11.81
CA ALA A 141 -46.22 -3.70 10.78
C ALA A 141 -47.58 -3.19 10.27
N GLN A 142 -48.56 -4.07 10.06
CA GLN A 142 -49.91 -3.71 9.57
C GLN A 142 -49.93 -2.79 8.34
N GLY A 143 -48.86 -2.81 7.53
CA GLY A 143 -48.67 -1.95 6.37
C GLY A 143 -48.23 -0.51 6.67
N HIS A 144 -47.83 -0.20 7.91
CA HIS A 144 -47.32 1.10 8.36
C HIS A 144 -45.81 1.28 8.14
N TYR A 145 -45.06 0.19 8.09
CA TYR A 145 -43.61 0.18 7.88
C TYR A 145 -43.18 -1.14 7.21
N TYR A 146 -41.97 -1.17 6.64
CA TYR A 146 -41.38 -2.37 6.05
C TYR A 146 -40.67 -3.21 7.11
N VAL A 147 -40.63 -4.52 6.92
CA VAL A 147 -39.72 -5.40 7.68
C VAL A 147 -38.48 -5.62 6.83
N GLY A 148 -37.31 -5.25 7.34
CA GLY A 148 -36.06 -5.35 6.60
C GLY A 148 -35.59 -6.79 6.43
N MET A 149 -35.06 -7.14 5.26
CA MET A 149 -34.36 -8.39 5.02
C MET A 149 -33.12 -8.47 5.92
N PRO A 150 -32.96 -9.54 6.73
CA PRO A 150 -31.75 -9.76 7.51
C PRO A 150 -30.51 -9.86 6.61
N ASP A 151 -29.38 -9.45 7.16
CA ASP A 151 -28.09 -9.57 6.49
C ASP A 151 -27.56 -11.00 6.60
N LEU A 152 -27.78 -11.77 5.53
CA LEU A 152 -27.38 -13.17 5.48
C LEU A 152 -25.86 -13.33 5.46
N MET A 153 -25.13 -12.38 4.87
CA MET A 153 -23.78 -12.55 4.32
C MET A 153 -23.70 -13.73 3.34
N GLU A 154 -22.67 -13.73 2.50
CA GLU A 154 -22.51 -14.73 1.46
C GLU A 154 -21.09 -15.26 1.36
N GLY A 155 -20.99 -16.43 0.75
CA GLY A 155 -19.73 -16.97 0.29
C GLY A 155 -18.69 -17.21 1.38
N LEU A 156 -17.49 -16.65 1.18
CA LEU A 156 -16.33 -16.96 2.01
C LEU A 156 -16.49 -16.49 3.45
N ASP A 157 -17.24 -15.40 3.69
CA ASP A 157 -17.46 -14.90 5.05
C ASP A 157 -18.31 -15.87 5.88
N VAL A 158 -19.36 -16.43 5.26
CA VAL A 158 -20.20 -17.46 5.90
C VAL A 158 -19.35 -18.67 6.25
N LEU A 159 -18.50 -19.11 5.32
CA LEU A 159 -17.60 -20.22 5.56
C LEU A 159 -16.59 -19.91 6.68
N ALA A 160 -16.03 -18.71 6.69
CA ALA A 160 -15.08 -18.28 7.71
C ALA A 160 -15.73 -18.24 9.10
N ALA A 161 -16.97 -17.76 9.17
CA ALA A 161 -17.74 -17.69 10.41
C ALA A 161 -18.05 -19.07 11.00
N ILE A 162 -18.27 -20.12 10.19
CA ILE A 162 -18.54 -21.49 10.69
C ILE A 162 -17.29 -22.37 10.83
N LYS A 163 -16.29 -22.22 9.93
CA LYS A 163 -15.09 -23.08 9.85
C LYS A 163 -13.90 -22.51 10.63
N GLY A 164 -13.83 -21.19 10.75
CA GLY A 164 -12.68 -20.42 11.19
C GLY A 164 -11.91 -19.80 10.02
N THR A 165 -11.60 -18.50 10.12
CA THR A 165 -10.94 -17.69 9.09
C THR A 165 -9.59 -18.25 8.66
N ASP A 166 -8.75 -18.69 9.60
CA ASP A 166 -7.42 -19.25 9.34
C ASP A 166 -7.47 -20.51 8.46
N LYS A 167 -8.45 -21.39 8.71
CA LYS A 167 -8.65 -22.62 7.93
C LYS A 167 -9.14 -22.30 6.52
N VAL A 168 -10.08 -21.36 6.37
CA VAL A 168 -10.59 -20.95 5.06
C VAL A 168 -9.47 -20.35 4.22
N LEU A 169 -8.66 -19.45 4.80
CA LEU A 169 -7.51 -18.87 4.14
C LEU A 169 -6.52 -19.94 3.68
N LEU A 170 -6.21 -20.93 4.53
CA LEU A 170 -5.36 -22.06 4.11
C LEU A 170 -5.94 -22.88 2.97
N ASP A 171 -7.26 -23.12 2.97
CA ASP A 171 -7.91 -23.92 1.94
C ASP A 171 -7.91 -23.24 0.56
N THR A 172 -7.79 -21.90 0.49
CA THR A 172 -7.61 -21.18 -0.80
C THR A 172 -6.42 -21.72 -1.60
N VAL A 173 -5.39 -22.23 -0.92
CA VAL A 173 -4.20 -22.78 -1.55
C VAL A 173 -4.13 -24.30 -1.44
N MET A 174 -4.49 -24.86 -0.28
CA MET A 174 -4.29 -26.28 0.02
C MET A 174 -5.38 -27.17 -0.55
N GLN A 175 -6.62 -26.67 -0.65
CA GLN A 175 -7.79 -27.44 -1.06
C GLN A 175 -8.77 -26.59 -1.90
N PRO A 176 -8.30 -25.95 -2.98
CA PRO A 176 -9.10 -24.95 -3.68
C PRO A 176 -10.36 -25.54 -4.32
N GLU A 177 -10.33 -26.80 -4.77
CA GLU A 177 -11.51 -27.48 -5.33
C GLU A 177 -12.56 -27.82 -4.26
N VAL A 178 -12.12 -28.08 -3.02
CA VAL A 178 -13.04 -28.29 -1.89
C VAL A 178 -13.70 -26.97 -1.52
N LEU A 179 -12.92 -25.89 -1.50
CA LEU A 179 -13.41 -24.55 -1.22
C LEU A 179 -14.45 -24.10 -2.24
N GLU A 180 -14.19 -24.27 -3.54
CA GLU A 180 -15.16 -23.98 -4.61
C GLU A 180 -16.48 -24.74 -4.44
N ARG A 181 -16.40 -26.03 -4.09
CA ARG A 181 -17.59 -26.85 -3.82
C ARG A 181 -18.38 -26.31 -2.62
N GLN A 182 -17.70 -25.97 -1.53
CA GLN A 182 -18.31 -25.40 -0.33
C GLN A 182 -18.96 -24.06 -0.61
N MET A 183 -18.31 -23.22 -1.41
CA MET A 183 -18.85 -21.94 -1.87
C MET A 183 -20.14 -22.11 -2.68
N GLN A 184 -20.19 -23.08 -3.59
CA GLN A 184 -21.43 -23.38 -4.32
C GLN A 184 -22.53 -23.89 -3.38
N GLN A 185 -22.20 -24.77 -2.43
CA GLN A 185 -23.18 -25.25 -1.43
C GLN A 185 -23.76 -24.09 -0.62
N ILE A 186 -22.91 -23.16 -0.15
CA ILE A 186 -23.34 -21.96 0.56
C ILE A 186 -24.22 -21.10 -0.34
N ASN A 187 -23.85 -20.88 -1.59
CA ASN A 187 -24.62 -20.03 -2.51
C ASN A 187 -26.01 -20.63 -2.80
N ASP A 188 -26.10 -21.94 -3.03
CA ASP A 188 -27.37 -22.63 -3.26
C ASP A 188 -28.30 -22.51 -2.03
N ILE A 189 -27.74 -22.68 -0.82
CA ILE A 189 -28.49 -22.52 0.43
C ILE A 189 -28.87 -21.07 0.66
N TYR A 190 -27.97 -20.11 0.37
CA TYR A 190 -28.21 -18.68 0.48
C TYR A 190 -29.49 -18.31 -0.27
N PHE A 191 -29.65 -18.71 -1.54
CA PHE A 191 -30.85 -18.37 -2.29
C PHE A 191 -32.10 -19.04 -1.76
N ARG A 192 -31.99 -20.29 -1.29
CA ARG A 192 -33.12 -20.99 -0.66
C ARG A 192 -33.63 -20.22 0.56
N VAL A 193 -32.71 -19.82 1.44
CA VAL A 193 -33.01 -19.04 2.64
C VAL A 193 -33.56 -17.67 2.27
N TYR A 194 -32.89 -16.98 1.34
CA TYR A 194 -33.28 -15.67 0.84
C TYR A 194 -34.71 -15.67 0.28
N ASP A 195 -35.06 -16.63 -0.59
CA ASP A 195 -36.39 -16.69 -1.21
C ASP A 195 -37.49 -16.94 -0.15
N GLU A 196 -37.26 -17.82 0.83
CA GLU A 196 -38.21 -18.05 1.93
C GLU A 196 -38.38 -16.82 2.83
N LEU A 197 -37.29 -16.10 3.14
CA LEU A 197 -37.37 -14.88 3.95
C LEU A 197 -38.04 -13.74 3.18
N TYR A 198 -37.75 -13.60 1.88
CA TYR A 198 -38.35 -12.62 1.00
C TYR A 198 -39.88 -12.76 0.97
N ASP A 199 -40.38 -13.99 0.86
CA ASP A 199 -41.82 -14.27 0.87
C ASP A 199 -42.53 -13.89 2.17
N ILE A 200 -41.82 -13.87 3.31
CA ILE A 200 -42.37 -13.43 4.59
C ILE A 200 -42.49 -11.90 4.64
N ILE A 201 -41.48 -11.18 4.15
CA ILE A 201 -41.34 -9.74 4.41
C ILE A 201 -41.87 -8.84 3.30
N ARG A 202 -41.93 -9.31 2.05
CA ARG A 202 -42.30 -8.49 0.88
C ARG A 202 -43.67 -7.82 1.01
N GLU A 203 -43.82 -6.68 0.38
CA GLU A 203 -45.06 -5.89 0.34
C GLU A 203 -45.53 -5.79 -1.11
N GLY A 204 -46.26 -6.81 -1.59
CA GLY A 204 -46.40 -7.01 -3.03
C GLY A 204 -45.09 -7.55 -3.59
N ASP A 205 -44.49 -6.82 -4.53
CA ASP A 205 -43.21 -7.19 -5.17
C ASP A 205 -42.03 -6.34 -4.64
N GLU A 206 -42.27 -5.39 -3.74
CA GLU A 206 -41.22 -4.53 -3.16
C GLU A 206 -40.76 -5.02 -1.77
N MET A 207 -39.55 -4.63 -1.37
CA MET A 207 -38.97 -4.94 -0.07
C MET A 207 -37.98 -3.86 0.42
N ALA A 208 -37.56 -3.99 1.68
CA ALA A 208 -36.49 -3.18 2.26
C ALA A 208 -35.39 -4.07 2.89
N PHE A 209 -34.20 -3.52 3.08
CA PHE A 209 -33.04 -4.16 3.71
C PHE A 209 -32.72 -3.54 5.08
N CYS A 210 -32.27 -4.35 6.04
CA CYS A 210 -32.27 -3.97 7.45
C CYS A 210 -31.11 -3.10 7.99
N TYR A 211 -29.94 -3.01 7.36
CA TYR A 211 -28.84 -2.22 7.96
C TYR A 211 -28.87 -0.74 7.58
N PHE A 212 -29.15 -0.43 6.31
CA PHE A 212 -29.16 0.95 5.78
C PHE A 212 -30.58 1.40 5.41
N SER A 213 -31.60 0.72 5.94
CA SER A 213 -33.02 1.00 5.67
C SER A 213 -33.34 1.25 4.18
N SER A 214 -32.65 0.55 3.26
CA SER A 214 -32.74 0.80 1.82
C SER A 214 -33.90 0.03 1.19
N TRP A 215 -34.46 0.53 0.09
CA TRP A 215 -35.64 -0.04 -0.56
C TRP A 215 -35.42 -0.29 -2.05
N ALA A 216 -36.16 -1.28 -2.58
CA ALA A 216 -36.24 -1.56 -4.00
C ALA A 216 -37.64 -2.04 -4.40
N PRO A 217 -38.07 -1.80 -5.65
CA PRO A 217 -39.35 -2.27 -6.19
C PRO A 217 -39.33 -3.77 -6.58
N GLY A 218 -38.31 -4.52 -6.15
CA GLY A 218 -38.06 -5.91 -6.47
C GLY A 218 -37.15 -6.54 -5.42
N ARG A 219 -36.58 -7.72 -5.71
CA ARG A 219 -35.64 -8.37 -4.79
C ARG A 219 -34.36 -7.55 -4.69
N MET A 220 -33.95 -7.26 -3.46
CA MET A 220 -32.69 -6.56 -3.20
C MET A 220 -31.83 -7.26 -2.15
N SER A 221 -30.52 -7.18 -2.35
CA SER A 221 -29.57 -7.58 -1.33
C SER A 221 -28.36 -6.66 -1.30
N LYS A 222 -27.79 -6.54 -0.11
CA LYS A 222 -26.40 -6.15 0.04
C LYS A 222 -25.54 -7.40 -0.10
N LEU A 223 -24.44 -7.29 -0.84
CA LEU A 223 -23.44 -8.33 -1.03
C LEU A 223 -22.11 -7.88 -0.42
N GLN A 224 -21.28 -8.79 0.06
CA GLN A 224 -19.96 -8.47 0.62
C GLN A 224 -18.99 -9.66 0.61
N SER A 225 -17.72 -9.37 0.91
CA SER A 225 -16.72 -10.37 1.29
C SER A 225 -15.62 -9.71 2.11
N ASP A 226 -15.74 -9.65 3.42
CA ASP A 226 -14.78 -8.96 4.30
C ASP A 226 -13.45 -9.73 4.40
N ILE A 227 -13.53 -11.07 4.37
CA ILE A 227 -12.35 -11.94 4.30
C ILE A 227 -11.51 -11.70 3.05
N SER A 228 -12.09 -11.09 2.01
CA SER A 228 -11.37 -10.79 0.77
C SER A 228 -10.17 -9.86 0.98
N THR A 229 -10.18 -9.05 2.03
CA THR A 229 -9.05 -8.18 2.41
C THR A 229 -7.75 -8.94 2.68
N MET A 230 -7.84 -10.24 2.98
CA MET A 230 -6.71 -11.11 3.32
C MET A 230 -6.27 -12.05 2.20
N ILE A 231 -6.87 -11.95 1.01
CA ILE A 231 -6.56 -12.80 -0.17
C ILE A 231 -6.20 -11.94 -1.38
N SER A 232 -5.54 -12.54 -2.37
CA SER A 232 -5.13 -11.83 -3.58
C SER A 232 -6.31 -11.47 -4.48
N VAL A 233 -6.11 -10.54 -5.43
CA VAL A 233 -7.11 -10.22 -6.48
C VAL A 233 -7.41 -11.45 -7.35
N GLU A 234 -6.43 -12.33 -7.56
CA GLU A 234 -6.62 -13.59 -8.30
C GLU A 234 -7.52 -14.55 -7.53
N ASP A 235 -7.28 -14.71 -6.23
CA ASP A 235 -8.14 -15.51 -5.35
C ASP A 235 -9.54 -14.91 -5.24
N TYR A 236 -9.66 -13.59 -5.20
CA TYR A 236 -10.96 -12.91 -5.24
C TYR A 236 -11.73 -13.23 -6.52
N ARG A 237 -11.07 -13.18 -7.68
CA ARG A 237 -11.65 -13.55 -8.98
C ARG A 237 -12.06 -15.02 -9.04
N ARG A 238 -11.37 -15.90 -8.31
CA ARG A 238 -11.65 -17.33 -8.27
C ARG A 238 -12.78 -17.68 -7.30
N PHE A 239 -12.70 -17.19 -6.07
CA PHE A 239 -13.53 -17.66 -4.95
C PHE A 239 -14.66 -16.71 -4.58
N VAL A 240 -14.65 -15.44 -5.04
CA VAL A 240 -15.69 -14.46 -4.67
C VAL A 240 -16.46 -13.97 -5.90
N GLN A 241 -15.78 -13.40 -6.89
CA GLN A 241 -16.39 -12.77 -8.06
C GLN A 241 -17.43 -13.65 -8.80
N PRO A 242 -17.22 -14.97 -8.99
CA PRO A 242 -18.19 -15.81 -9.71
C PRO A 242 -19.54 -15.92 -8.99
N PHE A 243 -19.52 -15.99 -7.66
CA PHE A 243 -20.72 -16.11 -6.82
C PHE A 243 -21.45 -14.76 -6.72
N ILE A 244 -20.70 -13.65 -6.63
CA ILE A 244 -21.27 -12.29 -6.74
C ILE A 244 -22.00 -12.13 -8.07
N ARG A 245 -21.40 -12.54 -9.20
CA ARG A 245 -22.07 -12.52 -10.51
C ARG A 245 -23.35 -13.37 -10.53
N GLU A 246 -23.34 -14.53 -9.90
CA GLU A 246 -24.54 -15.38 -9.82
C GLU A 246 -25.66 -14.70 -9.02
N GLN A 247 -25.32 -14.06 -7.90
CA GLN A 247 -26.24 -13.29 -7.06
C GLN A 247 -26.83 -12.10 -7.79
N CYS A 248 -25.99 -11.28 -8.45
CA CYS A 248 -26.48 -10.15 -9.25
C CYS A 248 -27.37 -10.58 -10.43
N ARG A 249 -27.21 -11.80 -10.96
CA ARG A 249 -28.10 -12.33 -12.01
C ARG A 249 -29.46 -12.81 -11.49
N ARG A 250 -29.57 -13.11 -10.18
CA ARG A 250 -30.78 -13.67 -9.57
C ARG A 250 -31.56 -12.68 -8.71
N ILE A 251 -30.89 -11.64 -8.22
CA ILE A 251 -31.44 -10.58 -7.37
C ILE A 251 -31.48 -9.30 -8.19
N ASP A 252 -32.65 -8.67 -8.24
CA ASP A 252 -32.94 -7.59 -9.19
C ASP A 252 -32.14 -6.31 -8.89
N TYR A 253 -31.87 -6.05 -7.61
CA TYR A 253 -31.16 -4.86 -7.12
C TYR A 253 -30.07 -5.24 -6.12
N THR A 254 -28.81 -5.12 -6.52
CA THR A 254 -27.65 -5.52 -5.71
C THR A 254 -26.73 -4.34 -5.41
N LEU A 255 -26.32 -4.26 -4.15
CA LEU A 255 -25.38 -3.29 -3.62
C LEU A 255 -24.18 -4.05 -3.04
N TYR A 256 -22.96 -3.77 -3.50
CA TYR A 256 -21.77 -4.38 -2.89
C TYR A 256 -21.22 -3.48 -1.77
N HIS A 257 -21.04 -4.02 -0.58
CA HIS A 257 -20.43 -3.35 0.57
C HIS A 257 -18.90 -3.41 0.48
N LEU A 258 -18.28 -2.28 0.15
CA LEU A 258 -16.84 -2.13 0.08
C LEU A 258 -16.36 -1.48 1.39
N ASP A 259 -15.92 -2.32 2.33
CA ASP A 259 -15.53 -1.92 3.67
C ASP A 259 -14.01 -1.73 3.82
N GLY A 260 -13.62 -0.51 4.15
CA GLY A 260 -12.26 -0.14 4.49
C GLY A 260 -11.30 -0.07 3.29
N VAL A 261 -10.20 0.65 3.50
CA VAL A 261 -9.13 0.80 2.50
C VAL A 261 -8.50 -0.53 2.08
N GLY A 262 -8.55 -1.54 2.96
CA GLY A 262 -8.10 -2.88 2.69
C GLY A 262 -8.84 -3.55 1.53
N ALA A 263 -10.12 -3.24 1.28
CA ALA A 263 -10.89 -3.88 0.21
C ALA A 263 -10.74 -3.19 -1.16
N LEU A 264 -10.13 -1.99 -1.22
CA LEU A 264 -10.03 -1.18 -2.45
C LEU A 264 -9.30 -1.87 -3.61
N HIS A 265 -8.38 -2.79 -3.32
CA HIS A 265 -7.65 -3.51 -4.35
C HIS A 265 -8.54 -4.47 -5.16
N HIS A 266 -9.75 -4.78 -4.68
CA HIS A 266 -10.75 -5.57 -5.41
C HIS A 266 -11.72 -4.73 -6.24
N LEU A 267 -11.68 -3.39 -6.12
CA LEU A 267 -12.57 -2.51 -6.87
C LEU A 267 -12.56 -2.75 -8.39
N PRO A 268 -11.42 -2.94 -9.07
CA PRO A 268 -11.41 -3.25 -10.51
C PRO A 268 -12.21 -4.53 -10.83
N ALA A 269 -12.04 -5.59 -10.04
CA ALA A 269 -12.78 -6.83 -10.22
C ALA A 269 -14.28 -6.66 -9.95
N LEU A 270 -14.67 -5.78 -9.03
CA LEU A 270 -16.09 -5.44 -8.78
C LEU A 270 -16.72 -4.66 -9.92
N LEU A 271 -16.01 -3.69 -10.50
CA LEU A 271 -16.52 -2.87 -11.61
C LEU A 271 -16.76 -3.70 -12.88
N GLU A 272 -16.07 -4.82 -13.06
CA GLU A 272 -16.34 -5.77 -14.15
C GLU A 272 -17.66 -6.54 -14.01
N VAL A 273 -18.28 -6.55 -12.82
CA VAL A 273 -19.58 -7.20 -12.61
C VAL A 273 -20.67 -6.32 -13.19
N GLU A 274 -20.94 -6.47 -14.49
CA GLU A 274 -21.95 -5.69 -15.21
C GLU A 274 -23.32 -5.68 -14.52
N GLU A 275 -23.71 -6.82 -13.94
CA GLU A 275 -25.01 -7.01 -13.28
C GLU A 275 -25.13 -6.31 -11.92
N LEU A 276 -24.02 -5.89 -11.30
CA LEU A 276 -24.03 -5.17 -10.02
C LEU A 276 -24.60 -3.76 -10.22
N ASN A 277 -25.54 -3.32 -9.38
CA ASN A 277 -26.19 -2.02 -9.56
C ASN A 277 -25.46 -0.89 -8.84
N ALA A 278 -24.98 -1.14 -7.61
CA ALA A 278 -24.40 -0.11 -6.77
C ALA A 278 -23.24 -0.64 -5.91
N ILE A 279 -22.40 0.28 -5.44
CA ILE A 279 -21.33 0.02 -4.47
C ILE A 279 -21.54 0.96 -3.28
N GLN A 280 -21.48 0.42 -2.07
CA GLN A 280 -21.41 1.19 -0.84
C GLN A 280 -19.96 1.33 -0.43
N TRP A 281 -19.56 2.54 -0.04
CA TRP A 281 -18.24 2.81 0.49
C TRP A 281 -18.30 3.20 1.96
N THR A 282 -17.56 2.45 2.77
CA THR A 282 -17.35 2.71 4.20
C THR A 282 -15.85 2.92 4.43
N PRO A 283 -15.38 4.12 4.82
CA PRO A 283 -13.95 4.42 4.94
C PRO A 283 -13.16 3.50 5.88
N GLY A 284 -13.80 2.90 6.90
CA GLY A 284 -13.17 2.08 7.93
C GLY A 284 -12.65 2.90 9.13
N VAL A 285 -12.24 2.20 10.20
CA VAL A 285 -11.77 2.85 11.45
C VAL A 285 -10.43 3.55 11.23
N GLY A 286 -10.30 4.79 11.70
CA GLY A 286 -9.07 5.60 11.57
C GLY A 286 -8.98 6.40 10.28
N GLU A 287 -9.95 6.23 9.37
CA GLU A 287 -9.99 6.91 8.08
C GLU A 287 -10.89 8.16 8.11
N PRO A 288 -10.67 9.17 7.23
CA PRO A 288 -11.56 10.32 7.12
C PRO A 288 -12.99 9.93 6.75
N GLN A 289 -13.95 10.71 7.23
CA GLN A 289 -15.39 10.54 6.97
C GLN A 289 -15.72 10.47 5.47
N GLY A 290 -16.86 9.89 5.11
CA GLY A 290 -17.20 9.62 3.71
C GLY A 290 -17.37 10.88 2.85
N GLY A 291 -17.60 12.04 3.45
CA GLY A 291 -17.65 13.31 2.73
C GLY A 291 -16.28 13.90 2.36
N SER A 292 -15.19 13.30 2.84
CA SER A 292 -13.83 13.79 2.66
C SER A 292 -13.39 13.82 1.18
N PRO A 293 -12.64 14.85 0.76
CA PRO A 293 -12.04 14.92 -0.58
C PRO A 293 -11.19 13.70 -0.96
N LYS A 294 -10.68 12.94 0.03
CA LYS A 294 -9.94 11.69 -0.19
C LYS A 294 -10.71 10.68 -1.04
N TRP A 295 -12.04 10.69 -0.98
CA TRP A 295 -12.90 9.69 -1.61
C TRP A 295 -13.51 10.13 -2.94
N TYR A 296 -13.29 11.37 -3.38
CA TYR A 296 -13.96 11.90 -4.59
C TYR A 296 -13.58 11.12 -5.86
N ASP A 297 -12.32 10.74 -6.00
CA ASP A 297 -11.87 9.92 -7.14
C ASP A 297 -12.45 8.51 -7.09
N LEU A 298 -12.56 7.91 -5.90
CA LEU A 298 -13.21 6.63 -5.71
C LEU A 298 -14.67 6.68 -6.19
N TYR A 299 -15.42 7.69 -5.75
CA TYR A 299 -16.83 7.86 -6.13
C TYR A 299 -16.99 8.09 -7.63
N ARG A 300 -16.13 8.91 -8.24
CA ARG A 300 -16.13 9.11 -9.69
C ARG A 300 -15.85 7.82 -10.45
N ARG A 301 -14.85 7.04 -10.04
CA ARG A 301 -14.54 5.75 -10.69
C ARG A 301 -15.70 4.76 -10.61
N ILE A 302 -16.44 4.73 -9.50
CA ILE A 302 -17.63 3.90 -9.33
C ILE A 302 -18.75 4.37 -10.27
N LEU A 303 -19.04 5.69 -10.28
CA LEU A 303 -20.04 6.30 -11.14
C LEU A 303 -19.73 6.13 -12.64
N ASP A 304 -18.47 6.36 -13.03
CA ASP A 304 -17.97 6.20 -14.41
C ASP A 304 -17.96 4.72 -14.84
N GLY A 305 -17.76 3.80 -13.89
CA GLY A 305 -17.95 2.36 -14.06
C GLY A 305 -19.41 1.93 -14.22
N GLY A 306 -20.34 2.89 -14.28
CA GLY A 306 -21.78 2.64 -14.45
C GLY A 306 -22.44 2.05 -13.22
N LYS A 307 -21.87 2.28 -12.02
CA LYS A 307 -22.42 1.83 -10.74
C LYS A 307 -22.86 3.04 -9.94
N SER A 308 -23.96 2.92 -9.22
CA SER A 308 -24.35 3.95 -8.26
C SER A 308 -23.48 3.84 -6.99
N ILE A 309 -23.28 4.95 -6.28
CA ILE A 309 -22.49 5.00 -5.05
C ILE A 309 -23.39 5.28 -3.84
N MET A 310 -23.17 4.56 -2.76
CA MET A 310 -23.65 4.88 -1.42
C MET A 310 -22.47 5.29 -0.54
N ALA A 311 -22.38 6.57 -0.17
CA ALA A 311 -21.31 7.12 0.65
C ALA A 311 -21.74 7.18 2.13
N CYS A 312 -21.04 6.44 2.99
CA CYS A 312 -21.33 6.36 4.42
C CYS A 312 -20.65 7.44 5.24
N TRP A 313 -21.31 7.88 6.31
CA TRP A 313 -20.80 8.83 7.28
C TRP A 313 -20.43 10.19 6.68
N VAL A 314 -21.27 10.68 5.76
CA VAL A 314 -21.10 12.05 5.24
C VAL A 314 -21.59 13.03 6.31
N THR A 315 -20.79 14.06 6.59
CA THR A 315 -21.17 15.14 7.51
C THR A 315 -21.79 16.31 6.77
N LEU A 316 -22.54 17.16 7.49
CA LEU A 316 -23.30 18.25 6.88
C LEU A 316 -22.41 19.33 6.22
N ASP A 317 -21.24 19.59 6.78
CA ASP A 317 -20.26 20.53 6.22
C ASP A 317 -19.51 19.98 5.00
N GLU A 318 -19.36 18.66 4.91
CA GLU A 318 -18.75 17.99 3.75
C GLU A 318 -19.72 17.77 2.58
N LEU A 319 -21.03 17.75 2.85
CA LEU A 319 -22.07 17.42 1.87
C LEU A 319 -22.01 18.26 0.59
N LYS A 320 -21.94 19.59 0.72
CA LYS A 320 -21.91 20.48 -0.44
C LYS A 320 -20.59 20.36 -1.22
N PRO A 321 -19.40 20.43 -0.58
CA PRO A 321 -18.13 20.15 -1.26
C PRO A 321 -18.10 18.81 -2.02
N LEU A 322 -18.67 17.75 -1.44
CA LEU A 322 -18.79 16.44 -2.06
C LEU A 322 -19.61 16.52 -3.36
N LEU A 323 -20.86 17.01 -3.27
CA LEU A 323 -21.76 17.10 -4.43
C LEU A 323 -21.28 18.09 -5.51
N ASP A 324 -20.53 19.13 -5.13
CA ASP A 324 -19.84 20.03 -6.07
C ASP A 324 -18.81 19.30 -6.94
N ASN A 325 -18.24 18.19 -6.45
CA ASN A 325 -17.17 17.44 -7.14
C ASN A 325 -17.64 16.19 -7.86
N ILE A 326 -18.61 15.45 -7.31
CA ILE A 326 -19.08 14.18 -7.88
C ILE A 326 -20.44 14.31 -8.60
N GLY A 327 -21.14 15.44 -8.42
CA GLY A 327 -22.49 15.64 -8.94
C GLY A 327 -23.55 14.93 -8.11
N GLY A 328 -24.79 14.94 -8.59
CA GLY A 328 -25.92 14.32 -7.90
C GLY A 328 -26.36 12.98 -8.45
N ASN A 329 -26.04 12.64 -9.69
CA ASN A 329 -26.60 11.42 -10.30
C ASN A 329 -25.97 10.15 -9.74
N GLY A 330 -26.81 9.22 -9.29
CA GLY A 330 -26.37 7.91 -8.82
C GLY A 330 -25.75 7.95 -7.42
N VAL A 331 -26.03 8.99 -6.64
CA VAL A 331 -25.46 9.20 -5.31
C VAL A 331 -26.49 8.91 -4.22
N HIS A 332 -26.11 8.09 -3.24
CA HIS A 332 -26.86 7.83 -2.03
C HIS A 332 -25.99 8.26 -0.85
N LEU A 333 -26.50 9.16 -0.02
CA LEU A 333 -25.79 9.71 1.12
C LEU A 333 -26.37 9.11 2.40
N GLU A 334 -25.53 8.42 3.17
CA GLU A 334 -25.85 7.97 4.51
C GLU A 334 -25.22 8.97 5.50
N MET A 335 -26.04 9.91 5.97
CA MET A 335 -25.60 11.03 6.80
C MET A 335 -25.73 10.75 8.29
N ASP A 336 -24.89 11.42 9.09
CA ASP A 336 -24.93 11.38 10.56
C ASP A 336 -25.75 12.57 11.12
N PHE A 337 -27.07 12.43 11.12
CA PHE A 337 -27.98 13.48 11.62
C PHE A 337 -28.26 13.33 13.12
N HIS A 338 -28.23 14.46 13.83
CA HIS A 338 -28.51 14.51 15.26
C HIS A 338 -29.93 15.03 15.58
N ASN A 339 -30.56 15.71 14.63
CA ASN A 339 -31.89 16.30 14.79
C ASN A 339 -32.52 16.62 13.43
N GLU A 340 -33.83 16.88 13.43
CA GLU A 340 -34.57 17.16 12.19
C GLU A 340 -34.18 18.49 11.50
N ALA A 341 -33.54 19.44 12.18
CA ALA A 341 -33.13 20.71 11.56
C ALA A 341 -31.92 20.52 10.64
N GLU A 342 -30.99 19.63 11.01
CA GLU A 342 -29.88 19.21 10.15
C GLU A 342 -30.40 18.51 8.88
N VAL A 343 -31.42 17.65 9.03
CA VAL A 343 -32.06 16.99 7.89
C VAL A 343 -32.64 18.02 6.91
N GLU A 344 -33.36 19.03 7.40
CA GLU A 344 -33.91 20.10 6.57
C GLU A 344 -32.83 20.93 5.87
N GLN A 345 -31.67 21.14 6.52
CA GLN A 345 -30.54 21.81 5.90
C GLN A 345 -29.92 20.97 4.78
N ALA A 346 -29.71 19.67 5.01
CA ALA A 346 -29.18 18.76 4.00
C ALA A 346 -30.13 18.64 2.80
N MET A 347 -31.45 18.54 3.03
CA MET A 347 -32.45 18.52 1.95
C MET A 347 -32.36 19.75 1.04
N ARG A 348 -32.17 20.95 1.61
CA ARG A 348 -31.99 22.17 0.80
C ARG A 348 -30.76 22.10 -0.10
N ILE A 349 -29.66 21.55 0.40
CA ILE A 349 -28.43 21.36 -0.38
C ILE A 349 -28.68 20.34 -1.48
N VAL A 350 -29.21 19.15 -1.15
CA VAL A 350 -29.45 18.06 -2.11
C VAL A 350 -30.36 18.50 -3.27
N GLU A 351 -31.38 19.32 -3.00
CA GLU A 351 -32.29 19.82 -4.03
C GLU A 351 -31.57 20.64 -5.11
N GLU A 352 -30.46 21.32 -4.80
CA GLU A 352 -29.64 22.06 -5.78
C GLU A 352 -28.91 21.12 -6.77
N TYR A 353 -28.75 19.84 -6.44
CA TYR A 353 -27.96 18.85 -7.20
C TYR A 353 -28.80 17.67 -7.71
N ARG A 354 -30.07 17.57 -7.33
CA ARG A 354 -30.93 16.38 -7.51
C ARG A 354 -31.04 15.86 -8.95
N TYR A 355 -30.86 16.70 -9.98
CA TYR A 355 -30.77 16.26 -11.38
C TYR A 355 -29.55 16.82 -12.10
N ARG A 356 -28.53 17.22 -11.33
CA ARG A 356 -27.31 17.79 -11.88
C ARG A 356 -26.35 16.64 -12.21
N PRO A 357 -26.06 16.37 -13.49
CA PRO A 357 -25.00 15.44 -13.82
C PRO A 357 -23.67 15.97 -13.27
N ALA A 358 -22.71 15.08 -13.03
CA ALA A 358 -21.32 15.49 -12.87
C ALA A 358 -20.96 16.46 -14.03
N ALA A 359 -20.16 17.48 -13.74
CA ALA A 359 -19.74 18.42 -14.77
C ALA A 359 -19.07 17.64 -15.92
N ARG A 360 -19.78 17.50 -17.06
CA ARG A 360 -19.26 16.77 -18.22
C ARG A 360 -18.04 17.49 -18.79
N ARG A 361 -16.93 16.77 -18.93
CA ARG A 361 -15.98 17.01 -20.03
C ARG A 361 -16.61 16.52 -21.34
N ASP A 362 -16.21 17.14 -22.45
CA ASP A 362 -16.82 16.99 -23.78
C ASP A 362 -16.84 15.52 -24.26
N ASP A 363 -17.91 15.13 -24.97
CA ASP A 363 -18.25 13.73 -25.34
C ASP A 363 -17.31 13.13 -26.43
N SER A 364 -16.11 13.68 -26.65
CA SER A 364 -15.04 13.08 -27.46
C SER A 364 -14.20 12.05 -26.69
N ASP A 365 -14.40 11.94 -25.38
CA ASP A 365 -13.66 11.04 -24.48
C ASP A 365 -14.41 9.77 -24.08
N VAL A 366 -15.57 9.49 -24.67
CA VAL A 366 -16.30 8.24 -24.41
C VAL A 366 -15.79 7.14 -25.33
N MET A 367 -14.97 6.23 -24.78
CA MET A 367 -14.54 5.02 -25.46
C MET A 367 -15.74 4.08 -25.65
N LYS A 368 -16.21 3.93 -26.89
CA LYS A 368 -17.25 2.94 -27.23
C LYS A 368 -16.63 1.54 -27.26
N LEU A 369 -16.99 0.70 -26.29
CA LEU A 369 -16.76 -0.73 -26.32
C LEU A 369 -17.61 -1.36 -27.43
N THR A 370 -16.99 -1.71 -28.55
CA THR A 370 -17.54 -2.69 -29.49
C THR A 370 -16.84 -4.02 -29.29
N SER A 371 -17.63 -5.02 -28.90
CA SER A 371 -17.26 -6.43 -28.88
C SER A 371 -16.89 -6.88 -30.30
N ASP A 372 -15.62 -7.18 -30.54
CA ASP A 372 -15.12 -8.24 -31.42
C ASP A 372 -13.62 -8.02 -31.67
N ASN A 373 -12.77 -8.50 -30.76
CA ASN A 373 -11.53 -9.21 -31.08
C ASN A 373 -10.82 -9.65 -29.78
N GLN A 374 -10.38 -10.91 -29.77
CA GLN A 374 -9.55 -11.49 -28.72
C GLN A 374 -8.15 -10.93 -28.81
N ASP A 375 -7.79 -10.00 -27.93
CA ASP A 375 -6.41 -9.71 -27.51
C ASP A 375 -6.45 -9.13 -26.09
N VAL A 376 -5.43 -9.46 -25.28
CA VAL A 376 -5.35 -9.22 -23.83
C VAL A 376 -5.47 -7.72 -23.51
N PHE A 377 -6.49 -7.36 -22.74
CA PHE A 377 -6.78 -5.98 -22.32
C PHE A 377 -5.95 -5.62 -21.07
N ASP A 378 -5.01 -4.68 -21.22
CA ASP A 378 -4.17 -4.13 -20.14
C ASP A 378 -4.78 -2.81 -19.65
N ALA A 379 -5.53 -2.89 -18.55
CA ALA A 379 -6.31 -1.78 -18.00
C ALA A 379 -5.42 -0.67 -17.40
N ASP A 380 -4.20 -1.00 -16.96
CA ASP A 380 -3.29 -0.03 -16.32
C ASP A 380 -2.66 0.88 -17.38
N ALA A 381 -2.29 0.32 -18.54
CA ALA A 381 -1.76 1.08 -19.68
C ALA A 381 -2.82 1.95 -20.39
N GLU A 382 -4.11 1.66 -20.20
CA GLU A 382 -5.24 2.44 -20.73
C GLU A 382 -5.58 3.62 -19.79
N VAL A 383 -5.51 3.40 -18.48
CA VAL A 383 -5.69 4.44 -17.44
C VAL A 383 -4.58 5.49 -17.51
N GLU A 384 -3.31 5.08 -17.69
CA GLU A 384 -2.20 6.02 -17.89
C GLU A 384 -2.38 6.90 -19.13
N ARG A 385 -2.82 6.31 -20.26
CA ARG A 385 -3.09 7.06 -21.51
C ARG A 385 -4.22 8.08 -21.37
N ILE A 386 -5.21 7.81 -20.52
CA ILE A 386 -6.34 8.71 -20.27
C ILE A 386 -5.92 9.85 -19.33
N ILE A 387 -5.10 9.56 -18.32
CA ILE A 387 -4.49 10.57 -17.43
C ILE A 387 -3.63 11.54 -18.25
N ASP A 388 -2.77 11.02 -19.13
CA ASP A 388 -1.92 11.84 -20.01
C ASP A 388 -2.72 12.75 -20.94
N LYS A 389 -3.84 12.26 -21.46
CA LYS A 389 -4.72 13.03 -22.35
C LYS A 389 -5.46 14.14 -21.59
N VAL A 390 -5.96 13.83 -20.40
CA VAL A 390 -6.65 14.76 -19.49
C VAL A 390 -5.73 15.90 -19.01
N GLU A 391 -4.47 15.59 -18.73
CA GLU A 391 -3.47 16.59 -18.34
C GLU A 391 -3.03 17.45 -19.54
N SER A 392 -3.09 16.91 -20.76
CA SER A 392 -2.78 17.65 -21.99
C SER A 392 -3.85 18.70 -22.35
N GLU A 393 -5.13 18.44 -22.06
CA GLU A 393 -6.25 19.33 -22.40
C GLU A 393 -6.47 20.45 -21.38
N ALA A 394 -5.94 20.32 -20.15
CA ALA A 394 -5.92 21.37 -19.13
C ALA A 394 -4.86 22.47 -19.40
N ALA A 395 -3.89 22.20 -20.29
CA ALA A 395 -2.88 23.16 -20.72
C ALA A 395 -3.31 23.79 -22.06
N GLY A 396 -3.74 25.05 -22.00
CA GLY A 396 -4.31 25.85 -23.12
C GLY A 396 -3.84 25.55 -24.55
N ALA A 397 -4.81 25.65 -25.46
CA ALA A 397 -4.72 25.51 -26.91
C ALA A 397 -3.41 26.04 -27.56
N ASP A 398 -2.93 25.25 -28.53
CA ASP A 398 -1.78 25.43 -29.44
C ASP A 398 -0.38 25.13 -28.89
N ALA A 399 -0.07 23.85 -28.66
CA ALA A 399 1.28 23.30 -28.91
C ALA A 399 1.24 21.77 -29.15
N PRO A 400 1.56 21.26 -30.35
CA PRO A 400 1.81 19.84 -30.54
C PRO A 400 3.27 19.48 -30.17
N SER A 401 3.48 18.18 -29.93
CA SER A 401 4.73 17.41 -29.94
C SER A 401 5.34 17.01 -28.59
N VAL A 402 5.56 15.70 -28.48
CA VAL A 402 6.44 15.01 -27.53
C VAL A 402 7.67 15.88 -27.21
N LEU A 403 8.05 15.98 -25.94
CA LEU A 403 9.29 16.65 -25.55
C LEU A 403 10.49 15.82 -26.03
N VAL A 404 11.06 16.20 -27.17
CA VAL A 404 12.22 15.52 -27.76
C VAL A 404 13.51 16.23 -27.35
N ILE A 405 14.52 15.45 -26.97
CA ILE A 405 15.86 15.95 -26.69
C ILE A 405 16.48 16.46 -28.00
N ASP A 406 17.08 17.65 -27.98
CA ASP A 406 17.79 18.19 -29.15
C ASP A 406 19.05 17.36 -29.46
N GLU A 407 18.95 16.47 -30.45
CA GLU A 407 20.04 15.63 -30.98
C GLU A 407 21.27 16.45 -31.41
N GLU A 408 21.08 17.71 -31.81
CA GLU A 408 22.17 18.58 -32.21
C GLU A 408 22.82 19.34 -31.04
N SER A 409 22.31 19.14 -29.81
CA SER A 409 22.83 19.79 -28.62
C SER A 409 24.31 19.47 -28.38
N PRO A 410 25.10 20.43 -27.86
CA PRO A 410 26.51 20.19 -27.57
C PRO A 410 26.74 19.04 -26.57
N LEU A 411 25.77 18.79 -25.68
CA LEU A 411 25.81 17.70 -24.71
C LEU A 411 25.72 16.34 -25.40
N LEU A 412 24.70 16.11 -26.24
CA LEU A 412 24.54 14.84 -26.94
C LEU A 412 25.73 14.52 -27.84
N LYS A 413 26.18 15.51 -28.63
CA LYS A 413 27.39 15.39 -29.46
C LYS A 413 28.65 15.05 -28.65
N ALA A 414 28.73 15.50 -27.40
CA ALA A 414 29.84 15.16 -26.52
C ALA A 414 29.72 13.70 -26.03
N MET A 415 28.53 13.25 -25.65
CA MET A 415 28.26 11.89 -25.17
C MET A 415 28.39 10.81 -26.25
N GLU A 416 28.19 11.15 -27.53
CA GLU A 416 28.44 10.23 -28.66
C GLU A 416 29.93 9.96 -28.87
N ARG A 417 30.79 10.93 -28.53
CA ARG A 417 32.21 10.90 -28.85
C ARG A 417 33.07 10.36 -27.72
N ARG A 418 32.59 10.45 -26.47
CA ARG A 418 33.35 10.09 -25.27
C ARG A 418 32.44 9.92 -24.07
N VAL A 419 32.92 9.16 -23.10
CA VAL A 419 32.31 9.07 -21.76
C VAL A 419 32.53 10.41 -21.06
N LEU A 420 31.48 11.01 -20.51
CA LEU A 420 31.56 12.27 -19.77
C LEU A 420 31.82 12.03 -18.29
N VAL A 421 32.52 12.97 -17.65
CA VAL A 421 32.78 12.92 -16.21
C VAL A 421 31.88 13.89 -15.46
N LEU A 422 30.96 13.37 -14.64
CA LEU A 422 30.21 14.12 -13.64
C LEU A 422 31.12 14.42 -12.44
N ASP A 423 30.83 15.50 -11.71
CA ASP A 423 31.56 15.88 -10.51
C ASP A 423 31.38 14.89 -9.34
N GLY A 424 31.97 15.24 -8.20
CA GLY A 424 31.92 14.46 -6.97
C GLY A 424 30.96 15.07 -5.95
N ALA A 425 30.99 14.56 -4.71
CA ALA A 425 30.10 15.06 -3.67
C ALA A 425 30.29 16.55 -3.34
N MET A 426 29.20 17.30 -3.33
CA MET A 426 29.13 18.67 -2.80
C MET A 426 29.17 18.66 -1.27
N GLY A 427 28.31 17.85 -0.63
CA GLY A 427 28.14 17.83 0.82
C GLY A 427 29.41 17.49 1.61
N THR A 428 30.16 16.45 1.22
CA THR A 428 31.40 16.08 1.93
C THR A 428 32.53 17.09 1.70
N MET A 429 32.54 17.77 0.55
CA MET A 429 33.49 18.87 0.30
C MET A 429 33.19 20.08 1.19
N ILE A 430 31.91 20.44 1.36
CA ILE A 430 31.48 21.50 2.29
C ILE A 430 31.84 21.13 3.74
N GLN A 431 31.59 19.88 4.16
CA GLN A 431 31.94 19.41 5.51
C GLN A 431 33.44 19.57 5.80
N SER A 432 34.30 19.34 4.81
CA SER A 432 35.76 19.50 4.95
C SER A 432 36.22 20.95 5.21
N CYS A 433 35.38 21.94 4.91
CA CYS A 433 35.67 23.36 5.16
C CYS A 433 35.50 23.75 6.64
N GLY A 434 34.92 22.90 7.48
CA GLY A 434 34.78 23.15 8.92
C GLY A 434 33.88 24.33 9.27
N LEU A 435 32.82 24.55 8.48
CA LEU A 435 31.95 25.71 8.61
C LEU A 435 31.14 25.71 9.92
N THR A 436 30.91 26.93 10.42
CA THR A 436 30.18 27.20 11.66
C THR A 436 28.77 27.68 11.37
N GLU A 437 27.90 27.67 12.39
CA GLU A 437 26.52 28.18 12.29
C GLU A 437 26.45 29.61 11.69
N ASN A 438 27.43 30.47 12.00
CA ASN A 438 27.48 31.83 11.47
C ASN A 438 27.69 31.87 9.96
N ASP A 439 28.42 30.90 9.39
CA ASP A 439 28.63 30.79 7.95
C ASP A 439 27.32 30.45 7.24
N PHE A 440 26.52 29.52 7.80
CA PHE A 440 25.22 29.15 7.24
C PHE A 440 24.20 30.29 7.35
N ARG A 441 24.23 31.07 8.43
CA ARG A 441 23.33 32.23 8.62
C ARG A 441 23.68 33.40 7.72
N GLY A 442 24.97 33.63 7.48
CA GLY A 442 25.46 34.86 6.87
C GLY A 442 24.92 36.12 7.57
N GLU A 443 24.89 37.24 6.85
CA GLU A 443 24.33 38.49 7.39
C GLU A 443 22.79 38.46 7.44
N ARG A 444 22.16 37.82 6.44
CA ARG A 444 20.70 37.86 6.24
C ARG A 444 19.91 37.07 7.28
N PHE A 445 20.43 35.92 7.73
CA PHE A 445 19.72 35.01 8.65
C PHE A 445 20.31 35.02 10.06
N GLY A 446 21.04 36.09 10.44
CA GLY A 446 21.68 36.21 11.75
C GLY A 446 20.72 36.02 12.93
N SER A 447 19.46 36.47 12.80
CA SER A 447 18.43 36.34 13.83
C SER A 447 17.42 35.20 13.60
N HIS A 448 17.69 34.26 12.69
CA HIS A 448 16.77 33.15 12.39
C HIS A 448 16.56 32.23 13.59
N GLU A 449 15.34 31.76 13.81
CA GLU A 449 14.97 31.10 15.08
C GLU A 449 15.51 29.68 15.24
N CYS A 450 15.74 28.96 14.13
CA CYS A 450 16.29 27.60 14.16
C CYS A 450 17.76 27.56 13.76
N ALA A 451 18.47 26.48 14.12
CA ALA A 451 19.82 26.23 13.64
C ALA A 451 19.80 25.98 12.12
N LEU A 452 20.74 26.60 11.38
CA LEU A 452 20.86 26.47 9.93
C LEU A 452 22.05 25.61 9.50
N ARG A 453 22.96 25.27 10.42
CA ARG A 453 24.06 24.35 10.14
C ARG A 453 23.53 23.00 9.66
N GLY A 454 24.06 22.56 8.52
CA GLY A 454 23.64 21.33 7.85
C GLY A 454 22.77 21.59 6.61
N ASN A 455 22.19 22.78 6.47
CA ASN A 455 21.52 23.21 5.25
C ASN A 455 22.56 23.69 4.22
N ASN A 456 23.17 22.74 3.50
CA ASN A 456 24.23 23.03 2.54
C ASN A 456 23.75 23.93 1.39
N ASP A 457 22.55 23.67 0.86
CA ASP A 457 21.96 24.39 -0.27
C ASP A 457 21.91 25.91 -0.02
N LEU A 458 21.68 26.33 1.23
CA LEU A 458 21.65 27.74 1.63
C LEU A 458 22.99 28.46 1.40
N LEU A 459 24.12 27.74 1.39
CA LEU A 459 25.45 28.32 1.18
C LEU A 459 25.60 28.92 -0.22
N SER A 460 24.76 28.54 -1.18
CA SER A 460 24.66 29.23 -2.47
C SER A 460 24.28 30.72 -2.33
N ILE A 461 23.64 31.11 -1.23
CA ILE A 461 23.33 32.50 -0.87
C ILE A 461 24.34 33.06 0.14
N THR A 462 24.63 32.32 1.21
CA THR A 462 25.37 32.86 2.36
C THR A 462 26.89 32.74 2.23
N ARG A 463 27.40 31.73 1.53
CA ARG A 463 28.82 31.49 1.24
C ARG A 463 29.05 31.07 -0.22
N PRO A 464 28.63 31.89 -1.20
CA PRO A 464 28.78 31.56 -2.61
C PRO A 464 30.25 31.49 -3.05
N ASP A 465 31.18 32.02 -2.25
CA ASP A 465 32.62 31.87 -2.44
C ASP A 465 33.09 30.42 -2.26
N ILE A 466 32.50 29.68 -1.31
CA ILE A 466 32.83 28.26 -1.05
C ILE A 466 32.28 27.38 -2.17
N ILE A 467 31.02 27.56 -2.52
CA ILE A 467 30.38 26.77 -3.59
C ILE A 467 31.13 26.95 -4.92
N ARG A 468 31.54 28.19 -5.24
CA ARG A 468 32.40 28.45 -6.40
C ARG A 468 33.74 27.72 -6.33
N ASP A 469 34.39 27.70 -5.17
CA ASP A 469 35.69 27.03 -5.01
C ASP A 469 35.57 25.51 -5.21
N ILE A 470 34.50 24.88 -4.72
CA ILE A 470 34.24 23.45 -4.91
C ILE A 470 34.00 23.13 -6.38
N HIS A 471 33.12 23.85 -7.07
CA HIS A 471 32.93 23.67 -8.52
C HIS A 471 34.23 23.87 -9.30
N ARG A 472 35.03 24.87 -8.94
CA ARG A 472 36.33 25.12 -9.57
C ARG A 472 37.25 23.90 -9.44
N LYS A 473 37.35 23.32 -8.25
CA LYS A 473 38.17 22.11 -8.01
C LYS A 473 37.73 20.94 -8.88
N TYR A 474 36.43 20.71 -9.04
CA TYR A 474 35.93 19.64 -9.92
C TYR A 474 36.19 19.92 -11.40
N LEU A 475 36.01 21.15 -11.85
CA LEU A 475 36.30 21.56 -13.23
C LEU A 475 37.80 21.46 -13.56
N GLU A 476 38.68 21.80 -12.61
CA GLU A 476 40.13 21.62 -12.71
C GLU A 476 40.55 20.16 -12.69
N ALA A 477 39.87 19.33 -11.88
CA ALA A 477 40.06 17.87 -11.86
C ALA A 477 39.68 17.21 -13.19
N GLY A 478 38.82 17.85 -13.99
CA GLY A 478 38.48 17.42 -15.34
C GLY A 478 37.03 17.07 -15.56
N ALA A 479 36.12 17.43 -14.63
CA ALA A 479 34.68 17.26 -14.81
C ALA A 479 34.18 17.93 -16.11
N ASP A 480 33.31 17.22 -16.81
CA ASP A 480 32.53 17.69 -17.96
C ASP A 480 31.16 18.23 -17.52
N ILE A 481 30.57 17.65 -16.47
CA ILE A 481 29.29 18.04 -15.90
C ILE A 481 29.50 18.40 -14.43
N ILE A 482 28.99 19.54 -13.99
CA ILE A 482 28.92 19.90 -12.56
C ILE A 482 27.47 19.98 -12.11
N SER A 483 27.17 19.43 -10.94
CA SER A 483 25.84 19.46 -10.32
C SER A 483 25.63 20.76 -9.54
N THR A 484 24.44 21.35 -9.56
CA THR A 484 24.11 22.48 -8.69
C THR A 484 24.04 22.03 -7.22
N ASP A 485 24.38 22.92 -6.30
CA ASP A 485 24.17 22.72 -4.85
C ASP A 485 22.69 22.95 -4.50
N THR A 486 21.83 22.01 -4.93
CA THR A 486 20.36 22.10 -4.82
C THR A 486 19.69 20.79 -4.44
N PHE A 487 20.43 19.83 -3.90
CA PHE A 487 19.92 18.50 -3.56
C PHE A 487 18.65 18.52 -2.70
N ASN A 488 18.54 19.47 -1.76
CA ASN A 488 17.41 19.65 -0.86
C ASN A 488 16.67 20.98 -1.09
N ALA A 489 16.97 21.75 -2.14
CA ALA A 489 16.46 23.11 -2.36
C ALA A 489 14.97 23.19 -2.79
N GLN A 490 14.11 22.38 -2.19
CA GLN A 490 12.66 22.38 -2.40
C GLN A 490 11.92 22.53 -1.07
N ARG A 491 10.64 22.92 -1.14
CA ARG A 491 9.86 23.40 0.03
C ARG A 491 9.78 22.41 1.18
N ILE A 492 9.74 21.11 0.92
CA ILE A 492 9.61 20.03 1.91
C ILE A 492 10.88 19.88 2.75
N SER A 493 12.07 19.91 2.15
CA SER A 493 13.33 19.78 2.91
C SER A 493 13.71 21.12 3.54
N MET A 494 13.47 22.24 2.87
CA MET A 494 13.78 23.58 3.42
C MET A 494 12.85 23.95 4.58
N ALA A 495 11.67 23.33 4.63
CA ALA A 495 10.75 23.40 5.75
C ALA A 495 11.34 22.96 7.10
N ASP A 496 12.22 21.95 7.09
CA ASP A 496 12.94 21.48 8.30
C ASP A 496 13.80 22.60 8.92
N PHE A 497 14.18 23.60 8.10
CA PHE A 497 14.91 24.80 8.50
C PHE A 497 14.04 26.07 8.53
N ARG A 498 12.72 25.97 8.34
CA ARG A 498 11.79 27.10 8.19
C ARG A 498 12.21 28.10 7.10
N LEU A 499 12.72 27.58 5.99
CA LEU A 499 13.18 28.33 4.82
C LEU A 499 12.44 27.95 3.52
N ASP A 500 11.27 27.31 3.65
CA ASP A 500 10.42 26.90 2.52
C ASP A 500 9.96 28.08 1.65
N GLY A 501 9.93 29.31 2.20
CA GLY A 501 9.60 30.52 1.44
C GLY A 501 10.70 31.07 0.52
N ILE A 502 11.91 30.52 0.53
CA ILE A 502 13.05 31.03 -0.27
C ILE A 502 13.67 29.98 -1.23
N CYS A 503 13.01 28.83 -1.44
CA CYS A 503 13.51 27.74 -2.28
C CYS A 503 13.88 28.20 -3.69
N ARG A 504 13.00 28.96 -4.36
CA ARG A 504 13.28 29.55 -5.67
C ARG A 504 14.55 30.40 -5.71
N GLU A 505 14.81 31.20 -4.67
CA GLU A 505 16.00 32.05 -4.60
C GLU A 505 17.28 31.22 -4.49
N ILE A 506 17.26 30.16 -3.67
CA ILE A 506 18.38 29.24 -3.49
C ILE A 506 18.72 28.54 -4.81
N ASN A 507 17.72 28.00 -5.53
CA ASN A 507 17.95 27.33 -6.81
C ASN A 507 18.53 28.26 -7.88
N LEU A 508 17.98 29.48 -8.01
CA LEU A 508 18.48 30.46 -8.97
C LEU A 508 19.93 30.88 -8.65
N ALA A 509 20.25 31.09 -7.37
CA ALA A 509 21.60 31.42 -6.95
C ALA A 509 22.57 30.28 -7.30
N SER A 510 22.23 29.05 -6.91
CA SER A 510 23.06 27.86 -7.15
C SER A 510 23.29 27.58 -8.64
N ALA A 511 22.21 27.59 -9.43
CA ALA A 511 22.29 27.43 -10.89
C ALA A 511 23.14 28.53 -11.55
N GLY A 512 22.99 29.79 -11.10
CA GLY A 512 23.79 30.91 -11.58
C GLY A 512 25.29 30.73 -11.31
N LEU A 513 25.67 30.25 -10.12
CA LEU A 513 27.07 29.98 -9.77
C LEU A 513 27.67 28.89 -10.64
N ALA A 514 26.96 27.78 -10.83
CA ALA A 514 27.40 26.67 -11.65
C ALA A 514 27.52 27.07 -13.14
N ARG A 515 26.52 27.79 -13.67
CA ARG A 515 26.52 28.30 -15.06
C ARG A 515 27.69 29.24 -15.33
N GLU A 516 27.95 30.18 -14.42
CA GLU A 516 29.08 31.12 -14.50
C GLU A 516 30.41 30.37 -14.69
N LEU A 517 30.65 29.35 -13.87
CA LEU A 517 31.89 28.56 -13.89
C LEU A 517 31.97 27.59 -15.08
N ALA A 518 30.87 26.94 -15.45
CA ALA A 518 30.81 26.10 -16.64
C ALA A 518 31.13 26.90 -17.91
N ASP A 519 30.60 28.13 -18.04
CA ASP A 519 30.91 29.04 -19.14
C ASP A 519 32.35 29.51 -19.11
N GLU A 520 32.88 29.84 -17.93
CA GLU A 520 34.29 30.23 -17.78
C GLU A 520 35.23 29.13 -18.28
N TYR A 521 35.03 27.88 -17.86
CA TYR A 521 35.89 26.76 -18.25
C TYR A 521 35.68 26.35 -19.71
N THR A 522 34.44 26.43 -20.21
CA THR A 522 34.15 26.22 -21.65
C THR A 522 34.89 27.24 -22.50
N ARG A 523 34.92 28.53 -22.12
CA ARG A 523 35.70 29.56 -22.82
C ARG A 523 37.20 29.28 -22.79
N LYS A 524 37.73 28.73 -21.68
CA LYS A 524 39.16 28.37 -21.56
C LYS A 524 39.55 27.22 -22.49
N THR A 525 38.68 26.22 -22.65
CA THR A 525 38.92 25.08 -23.56
C THR A 525 37.67 24.75 -24.40
N PRO A 526 37.43 25.48 -25.50
CA PRO A 526 36.20 25.36 -26.28
C PRO A 526 35.93 23.98 -26.90
N TRP A 527 36.97 23.15 -27.06
CA TRP A 527 36.83 21.77 -27.55
C TRP A 527 36.26 20.80 -26.50
N LYS A 528 36.16 21.22 -25.24
CA LYS A 528 35.60 20.47 -24.11
C LYS A 528 34.53 21.35 -23.45
N PRO A 529 33.31 21.47 -23.99
CA PRO A 529 32.25 22.23 -23.34
C PRO A 529 31.90 21.60 -21.98
N ARG A 530 31.52 22.45 -21.01
CA ARG A 530 31.09 22.06 -19.66
C ARG A 530 29.60 22.31 -19.50
N PHE A 531 28.96 21.41 -18.80
CA PHE A 531 27.52 21.39 -18.64
C PHE A 531 27.13 21.50 -17.17
N VAL A 532 25.95 22.04 -16.92
CA VAL A 532 25.39 22.19 -15.58
C VAL A 532 24.19 21.25 -15.43
N ALA A 533 24.24 20.38 -14.43
CA ALA A 533 23.13 19.53 -14.02
C ALA A 533 22.41 20.15 -12.81
N GLY A 534 21.13 20.47 -12.97
CA GLY A 534 20.25 20.87 -11.87
C GLY A 534 19.94 19.68 -10.97
N SER A 535 20.61 19.56 -9.83
CA SER A 535 20.41 18.47 -8.87
C SER A 535 19.06 18.59 -8.17
N MET A 536 18.28 17.52 -8.19
CA MET A 536 16.99 17.36 -7.52
C MET A 536 17.01 16.05 -6.72
N GLY A 537 17.15 16.15 -5.40
CA GLY A 537 17.16 15.00 -4.50
C GLY A 537 15.75 14.50 -4.12
N PRO A 538 15.65 13.41 -3.35
CA PRO A 538 14.37 12.71 -3.09
C PRO A 538 13.50 13.35 -1.98
N THR A 539 13.90 14.52 -1.45
CA THR A 539 13.30 15.21 -0.28
C THR A 539 13.47 14.48 1.06
N SER A 540 13.13 15.15 2.17
CA SER A 540 13.11 14.54 3.52
C SER A 540 11.89 13.64 3.79
N LYS A 541 10.95 13.55 2.85
CA LYS A 541 9.70 12.77 2.98
C LYS A 541 9.49 11.87 1.76
N THR A 542 8.72 10.81 1.92
CA THR A 542 8.47 9.81 0.88
C THR A 542 6.98 9.53 0.77
N CYS A 543 6.48 9.40 -0.45
CA CYS A 543 5.08 9.09 -0.73
C CYS A 543 4.75 7.62 -0.48
N SER A 544 5.76 6.76 -0.41
CA SER A 544 5.60 5.31 -0.26
C SER A 544 5.72 4.84 1.19
N LEU A 545 6.13 5.69 2.15
CA LEU A 545 6.10 5.39 3.59
C LEU A 545 5.26 6.42 4.34
N ASN A 546 4.23 5.98 5.07
CA ASN A 546 3.51 6.85 5.99
C ASN A 546 4.37 7.10 7.23
N THR A 547 4.95 8.29 7.32
CA THR A 547 5.61 8.77 8.54
C THR A 547 4.64 9.69 9.27
N GLU A 548 3.93 9.15 10.25
CA GLU A 548 3.10 9.94 11.16
C GLU A 548 4.00 10.79 12.06
N SER A 549 4.29 12.01 11.61
CA SER A 549 4.68 13.09 12.50
C SER A 549 4.22 14.42 11.90
N VAL A 550 3.01 14.84 12.24
CA VAL A 550 2.55 16.19 11.89
C VAL A 550 2.54 17.02 13.16
N GLN A 551 3.49 17.95 13.24
CA GLN A 551 3.39 19.05 14.21
C GLN A 551 2.17 19.91 13.85
N PRO A 552 1.44 20.46 14.84
CA PRO A 552 0.26 21.28 14.59
C PRO A 552 0.57 22.45 13.64
N GLY A 553 -0.17 22.59 12.54
CA GLY A 553 -0.08 23.72 11.60
C GLY A 553 0.56 23.41 10.23
N TRP A 554 0.93 22.16 9.97
CA TRP A 554 1.48 21.72 8.68
C TRP A 554 0.45 20.92 7.89
N ALA A 555 0.30 21.20 6.59
CA ALA A 555 -0.54 20.41 5.69
C ALA A 555 -0.03 18.96 5.65
N THR A 556 -0.94 17.98 5.64
CA THR A 556 -0.63 16.56 5.50
C THR A 556 0.18 16.36 4.21
N PHE A 557 1.39 15.80 4.33
CA PHE A 557 2.26 15.55 3.18
C PHE A 557 1.54 14.64 2.17
N SER A 558 1.50 15.04 0.90
CA SER A 558 0.81 14.32 -0.19
C SER A 558 1.64 14.32 -1.47
N TYR A 559 1.27 13.47 -2.43
CA TYR A 559 1.90 13.43 -3.75
C TYR A 559 1.80 14.79 -4.47
N ASP A 560 0.67 15.50 -4.36
CA ASP A 560 0.49 16.82 -4.99
C ASP A 560 1.44 17.86 -4.39
N ILE A 561 1.62 17.87 -3.07
CA ILE A 561 2.59 18.76 -2.40
C ILE A 561 4.01 18.46 -2.88
N LEU A 562 4.34 17.17 -3.06
CA LEU A 562 5.63 16.77 -3.60
C LEU A 562 5.82 17.24 -5.05
N LEU A 563 4.81 17.06 -5.90
CA LEU A 563 4.82 17.51 -7.29
C LEU A 563 4.96 19.03 -7.39
N GLU A 564 4.21 19.80 -6.59
CA GLU A 564 4.32 21.27 -6.54
C GLU A 564 5.70 21.75 -6.08
N ALA A 565 6.27 21.10 -5.06
CA ALA A 565 7.60 21.44 -4.55
C ALA A 565 8.69 21.17 -5.62
N TYR A 566 8.60 20.05 -6.33
CA TYR A 566 9.50 19.76 -7.45
C TYR A 566 9.26 20.69 -8.65
N GLU A 567 8.02 21.11 -8.93
CA GLU A 567 7.73 22.00 -10.06
C GLU A 567 8.36 23.39 -9.83
N GLU A 568 8.27 23.91 -8.60
CA GLU A 568 8.95 25.16 -8.23
C GLU A 568 10.46 25.05 -8.43
N GLN A 569 11.05 23.96 -7.92
CA GLN A 569 12.49 23.70 -8.03
C GLN A 569 12.93 23.60 -9.49
N ALA A 570 12.29 22.74 -10.28
CA ALA A 570 12.59 22.53 -11.68
C ALA A 570 12.44 23.83 -12.49
N SER A 571 11.38 24.60 -12.24
CA SER A 571 11.16 25.90 -12.90
C SER A 571 12.30 26.87 -12.62
N ALA A 572 12.76 26.95 -11.37
CA ALA A 572 13.87 27.82 -10.97
C ALA A 572 15.21 27.37 -11.58
N LEU A 573 15.47 26.07 -11.65
CA LEU A 573 16.69 25.52 -12.28
C LEU A 573 16.71 25.77 -13.79
N ILE A 574 15.59 25.56 -14.48
CA ILE A 574 15.47 25.83 -15.93
C ILE A 574 15.74 27.31 -16.21
N GLU A 575 15.15 28.21 -15.43
CA GLU A 575 15.38 29.65 -15.50
C GLU A 575 16.83 30.04 -15.17
N GLY A 576 17.44 29.35 -14.21
CA GLY A 576 18.85 29.49 -13.84
C GLY A 576 19.84 29.04 -14.93
N GLY A 577 19.35 28.44 -16.02
CA GLY A 577 20.14 28.12 -17.19
C GLY A 577 20.91 26.80 -17.11
N VAL A 578 20.39 25.82 -16.36
CA VAL A 578 20.94 24.46 -16.37
C VAL A 578 20.78 23.79 -17.75
N ASP A 579 21.67 22.85 -18.06
CA ASP A 579 21.67 22.08 -19.30
C ASP A 579 20.94 20.75 -19.15
N ILE A 580 20.85 20.22 -17.92
CA ILE A 580 20.29 18.92 -17.58
C ILE A 580 19.49 19.07 -16.27
N LEU A 581 18.37 18.38 -16.12
CA LEU A 581 17.76 18.15 -14.81
C LEU A 581 18.14 16.75 -14.32
N LEU A 582 18.78 16.69 -13.16
CA LEU A 582 19.32 15.47 -12.55
C LEU A 582 18.47 15.09 -11.35
N ILE A 583 17.59 14.10 -11.52
CA ILE A 583 16.81 13.51 -10.44
C ILE A 583 17.64 12.35 -9.88
N GLU A 584 18.25 12.57 -8.72
CA GLU A 584 19.28 11.68 -8.19
C GLU A 584 18.98 11.14 -6.79
N THR A 585 19.63 10.03 -6.45
CA THR A 585 19.41 9.31 -5.18
C THR A 585 17.96 8.88 -5.04
N ILE A 586 17.36 8.40 -6.14
CA ILE A 586 15.99 7.90 -6.16
C ILE A 586 15.94 6.63 -5.30
N PHE A 587 15.38 6.75 -4.10
CA PHE A 587 15.09 5.62 -3.22
C PHE A 587 13.60 5.24 -3.22
N ASP A 588 12.74 6.13 -3.74
CA ASP A 588 11.30 5.94 -3.90
C ASP A 588 10.89 6.31 -5.33
N VAL A 589 10.41 5.34 -6.10
CA VAL A 589 10.00 5.58 -7.50
C VAL A 589 8.78 6.48 -7.61
N LYS A 590 7.93 6.58 -6.56
CA LYS A 590 6.83 7.55 -6.55
C LYS A 590 7.32 8.99 -6.42
N ASN A 591 8.38 9.21 -5.65
CA ASN A 591 9.01 10.54 -5.59
C ASN A 591 9.67 10.89 -6.92
N ALA A 592 10.30 9.91 -7.58
CA ALA A 592 10.86 10.12 -8.92
C ALA A 592 9.79 10.43 -9.97
N ASP A 593 8.66 9.73 -9.94
CA ASP A 593 7.52 10.02 -10.83
C ASP A 593 7.02 11.46 -10.65
N ALA A 594 6.83 11.91 -9.41
CA ALA A 594 6.46 13.30 -9.12
C ALA A 594 7.49 14.30 -9.65
N ALA A 595 8.78 14.03 -9.45
CA ALA A 595 9.87 14.88 -9.94
C ALA A 595 9.92 14.93 -11.48
N ILE A 596 9.70 13.80 -12.17
CA ILE A 596 9.67 13.72 -13.63
C ILE A 596 8.49 14.53 -14.18
N LYS A 597 7.28 14.32 -13.66
CA LYS A 597 6.08 15.07 -14.08
C LYS A 597 6.23 16.56 -13.84
N ALA A 598 6.75 16.94 -12.68
CA ALA A 598 7.07 18.32 -12.34
C ALA A 598 8.09 18.95 -13.31
N ALA A 599 9.15 18.22 -13.65
CA ALA A 599 10.16 18.68 -14.60
C ALA A 599 9.57 18.87 -16.01
N VAL A 600 8.77 17.90 -16.49
CA VAL A 600 8.07 17.98 -17.78
C VAL A 600 7.14 19.20 -17.83
N LYS A 601 6.36 19.42 -16.76
CA LYS A 601 5.47 20.58 -16.64
C LYS A 601 6.25 21.90 -16.65
N ALA A 602 7.36 21.98 -15.91
CA ALA A 602 8.23 23.14 -15.88
C ALA A 602 8.88 23.43 -17.25
N MET A 603 9.31 22.40 -17.98
CA MET A 603 9.84 22.52 -19.36
C MET A 603 8.80 23.06 -20.32
N ARG A 604 7.58 22.52 -20.28
CA ARG A 604 6.45 23.00 -21.10
C ARG A 604 6.15 24.47 -20.83
N LYS A 605 6.08 24.85 -19.54
CA LYS A 605 5.84 26.24 -19.10
C LYS A 605 6.96 27.19 -19.55
N ALA A 606 8.20 26.73 -19.54
CA ALA A 606 9.36 27.51 -19.98
C ALA A 606 9.52 27.54 -21.52
N GLY A 607 8.81 26.69 -22.26
CA GLY A 607 9.02 26.49 -23.70
C GLY A 607 10.43 25.97 -24.02
N LYS A 608 11.05 25.21 -23.10
CA LYS A 608 12.43 24.72 -23.22
C LYS A 608 12.50 23.27 -22.76
N THR A 609 12.83 22.36 -23.68
CA THR A 609 13.09 20.96 -23.37
C THR A 609 14.53 20.80 -22.86
N LEU A 610 14.69 20.19 -21.69
CA LEU A 610 15.99 19.78 -21.17
C LEU A 610 16.04 18.24 -21.02
N PRO A 611 17.19 17.60 -21.22
CA PRO A 611 17.37 16.19 -20.91
C PRO A 611 17.22 15.91 -19.41
N LEU A 612 16.61 14.77 -19.09
CA LEU A 612 16.51 14.22 -17.74
C LEU A 612 17.56 13.13 -17.51
N MET A 613 18.31 13.23 -16.41
CA MET A 613 19.12 12.13 -15.90
C MET A 613 18.44 11.55 -14.66
N LEU A 614 18.17 10.24 -14.68
CA LEU A 614 17.56 9.52 -13.57
C LEU A 614 18.61 8.62 -12.92
N SER A 615 18.85 8.81 -11.63
CA SER A 615 19.82 8.01 -10.90
C SER A 615 19.25 7.43 -9.63
N PHE A 616 19.30 6.10 -9.54
CA PHE A 616 18.69 5.31 -8.48
C PHE A 616 19.72 4.90 -7.43
N THR A 617 19.25 4.75 -6.20
CA THR A 617 20.01 4.07 -5.14
C THR A 617 19.35 2.73 -4.87
N VAL A 618 20.06 1.64 -5.17
CA VAL A 618 19.57 0.27 -5.04
C VAL A 618 20.19 -0.42 -3.84
N LYS A 619 19.44 -1.35 -3.24
CA LYS A 619 19.91 -2.17 -2.11
C LYS A 619 20.42 -3.53 -2.58
N THR A 620 19.88 -4.06 -3.68
CA THR A 620 20.21 -5.39 -4.19
C THR A 620 20.76 -5.33 -5.62
N PRO A 621 21.66 -6.26 -6.02
CA PRO A 621 22.13 -6.39 -7.40
C PRO A 621 21.03 -6.68 -8.42
N ASP A 622 19.86 -7.14 -7.97
CA ASP A 622 18.71 -7.42 -8.83
C ASP A 622 17.90 -6.19 -9.22
N GLY A 623 18.28 -5.00 -8.72
CA GLY A 623 17.66 -3.74 -9.14
C GLY A 623 16.50 -3.27 -8.29
N TYR A 624 16.40 -3.73 -7.04
CA TYR A 624 15.39 -3.25 -6.09
C TYR A 624 15.97 -2.17 -5.16
N ASN A 625 15.21 -1.09 -4.97
CA ASN A 625 15.57 -0.02 -4.04
C ASN A 625 15.25 -0.41 -2.57
N MET A 626 15.49 0.51 -1.63
CA MET A 626 15.29 0.27 -0.19
C MET A 626 13.81 0.04 0.19
N LEU A 627 12.87 0.43 -0.67
CA LEU A 627 11.43 0.26 -0.52
C LEU A 627 10.90 -0.98 -1.26
N GLY A 628 11.80 -1.83 -1.79
CA GLY A 628 11.41 -3.04 -2.50
C GLY A 628 10.78 -2.80 -3.88
N GLN A 629 10.93 -1.59 -4.43
CA GLN A 629 10.43 -1.22 -5.76
C GLN A 629 11.49 -1.54 -6.83
N SER A 630 11.06 -2.08 -7.98
CA SER A 630 11.92 -2.46 -9.10
C SER A 630 12.32 -1.24 -9.94
N VAL A 631 13.63 -1.00 -10.06
CA VAL A 631 14.17 0.08 -10.91
C VAL A 631 13.97 -0.23 -12.39
N SER A 632 14.16 -1.48 -12.81
CA SER A 632 13.98 -1.87 -14.21
C SER A 632 12.53 -1.74 -14.68
N GLU A 633 11.56 -2.15 -13.86
CA GLU A 633 10.14 -2.00 -14.19
C GLU A 633 9.74 -0.52 -14.28
N PHE A 634 10.21 0.31 -13.35
CA PHE A 634 9.96 1.74 -13.41
C PHE A 634 10.55 2.39 -14.67
N ILE A 635 11.80 2.07 -15.04
CA ILE A 635 12.43 2.58 -16.25
C ILE A 635 11.68 2.12 -17.51
N ALA A 636 11.24 0.86 -17.56
CA ALA A 636 10.47 0.32 -18.68
C ALA A 636 9.09 0.97 -18.84
N GLY A 637 8.52 1.49 -17.75
CA GLY A 637 7.25 2.23 -17.76
C GLY A 637 7.35 3.66 -18.31
N LEU A 638 8.55 4.24 -18.42
CA LEU A 638 8.71 5.64 -18.86
C LEU A 638 8.38 5.80 -20.35
N LYS A 639 7.35 6.60 -20.65
CA LYS A 639 6.90 6.95 -22.02
C LYS A 639 6.84 8.46 -22.18
N ASP A 640 7.19 8.96 -23.37
CA ASP A 640 7.09 10.38 -23.74
C ASP A 640 7.85 11.37 -22.82
N VAL A 641 8.88 10.89 -22.12
CA VAL A 641 9.76 11.69 -21.25
C VAL A 641 11.13 11.87 -21.92
N PRO A 642 11.75 13.08 -21.90
CA PRO A 642 13.07 13.33 -22.48
C PRO A 642 14.21 12.77 -21.61
N VAL A 643 14.20 11.46 -21.31
CA VAL A 643 15.24 10.79 -20.53
C VAL A 643 16.51 10.63 -21.36
N LEU A 644 17.59 11.24 -20.89
CA LEU A 644 18.91 11.14 -21.49
C LEU A 644 19.67 9.91 -21.01
N SER A 645 19.68 9.68 -19.69
CA SER A 645 20.37 8.54 -19.08
C SER A 645 19.68 8.03 -17.83
N VAL A 646 19.79 6.72 -17.61
CA VAL A 646 19.44 6.04 -16.36
C VAL A 646 20.70 5.49 -15.69
N GLY A 647 20.73 5.39 -14.37
CA GLY A 647 21.96 4.99 -13.70
C GLY A 647 21.86 4.79 -12.21
N LEU A 648 23.01 4.60 -11.58
CA LEU A 648 23.12 4.35 -10.15
C LEU A 648 24.08 5.33 -9.48
N ASN A 649 23.68 5.77 -8.28
CA ASN A 649 24.50 6.58 -7.40
C ASN A 649 24.28 6.22 -5.94
N CYS A 650 25.15 6.73 -5.06
CA CYS A 650 25.09 6.48 -3.62
C CYS A 650 25.17 5.00 -3.23
N VAL A 651 25.65 4.14 -4.14
CA VAL A 651 25.81 2.70 -3.87
C VAL A 651 27.10 2.43 -3.11
N ARG A 652 27.02 1.47 -2.17
CA ARG A 652 28.10 1.02 -1.29
C ARG A 652 29.31 0.49 -2.06
N ASP A 653 29.10 -0.49 -2.92
CA ASP A 653 30.12 -1.11 -3.76
C ASP A 653 29.61 -1.21 -5.19
N ILE A 654 30.22 -0.43 -6.08
CA ILE A 654 29.84 -0.44 -7.50
C ILE A 654 30.10 -1.80 -8.15
N SER A 655 31.05 -2.59 -7.63
CA SER A 655 31.41 -3.90 -8.16
C SER A 655 30.23 -4.87 -8.09
N GLU A 656 29.44 -4.80 -7.01
CA GLU A 656 28.23 -5.60 -6.82
C GLU A 656 27.11 -5.18 -7.79
N MET A 657 27.13 -3.94 -8.26
CA MET A 657 26.10 -3.36 -9.13
C MET A 657 26.44 -3.42 -10.62
N ILE A 658 27.65 -3.86 -11.00
CA ILE A 658 28.03 -4.06 -12.40
C ILE A 658 27.00 -4.92 -13.15
N PRO A 659 26.52 -6.07 -12.63
CA PRO A 659 25.53 -6.89 -13.34
C PRO A 659 24.25 -6.11 -13.66
N LEU A 660 23.79 -5.24 -12.76
CA LEU A 660 22.62 -4.41 -12.97
C LEU A 660 22.87 -3.35 -14.04
N LEU A 661 24.00 -2.63 -13.99
CA LEU A 661 24.33 -1.61 -14.99
C LEU A 661 24.52 -2.22 -16.39
N VAL A 662 25.11 -3.40 -16.48
CA VAL A 662 25.20 -4.16 -17.74
C VAL A 662 23.81 -4.54 -18.24
N ARG A 663 22.95 -5.04 -17.35
CA ARG A 663 21.57 -5.42 -17.69
C ARG A 663 20.79 -4.21 -18.21
N LEU A 664 20.84 -3.08 -17.50
CA LEU A 664 20.24 -1.82 -17.95
C LEU A 664 20.79 -1.37 -19.30
N GLY A 665 22.10 -1.49 -19.53
CA GLY A 665 22.69 -1.19 -20.85
C GLY A 665 22.25 -2.13 -21.98
N ILE A 666 21.73 -3.32 -21.67
CA ILE A 666 21.22 -4.27 -22.68
C ILE A 666 19.72 -4.08 -22.90
N GLU A 667 18.97 -3.84 -21.82
CA GLU A 667 17.51 -3.85 -21.81
C GLU A 667 16.90 -2.47 -22.12
N CYS A 668 17.61 -1.39 -21.79
CA CYS A 668 17.10 -0.02 -21.92
C CYS A 668 17.57 0.65 -23.22
N ASP A 669 16.73 1.52 -23.79
CA ASP A 669 17.09 2.41 -24.90
C ASP A 669 17.74 3.73 -24.42
N TYR A 670 18.24 3.76 -23.17
CA TYR A 670 18.82 4.95 -22.54
C TYR A 670 20.33 4.84 -22.36
N ARG A 671 21.02 5.97 -22.28
CA ARG A 671 22.44 6.03 -21.89
C ARG A 671 22.58 5.62 -20.42
N ILE A 672 23.75 5.09 -20.04
CA ILE A 672 23.98 4.61 -18.68
C ILE A 672 24.91 5.54 -17.90
N SER A 673 24.53 5.86 -16.66
CA SER A 673 25.36 6.66 -15.74
C SER A 673 25.71 5.88 -14.46
N ALA A 674 26.91 6.11 -13.92
CA ALA A 674 27.35 5.46 -12.68
C ALA A 674 28.30 6.34 -11.87
N TYR A 675 27.91 6.68 -10.64
CA TYR A 675 28.72 7.53 -9.76
C TYR A 675 28.57 7.11 -8.28
N PRO A 676 29.34 6.10 -7.83
CA PRO A 676 29.18 5.49 -6.51
C PRO A 676 29.84 6.31 -5.38
N ASN A 677 29.66 5.86 -4.14
CA ASN A 677 30.35 6.42 -2.98
C ASN A 677 31.84 6.01 -2.96
N ALA A 678 32.66 6.76 -2.24
CA ALA A 678 34.04 6.38 -1.92
C ALA A 678 34.10 5.32 -0.78
N GLY A 679 33.27 4.28 -0.88
CA GLY A 679 33.06 3.26 0.15
C GLY A 679 32.07 3.69 1.25
N LEU A 680 32.02 2.94 2.35
CA LEU A 680 31.24 3.31 3.53
C LEU A 680 31.98 4.35 4.39
N PRO A 681 31.26 5.29 5.02
CA PRO A 681 31.84 6.12 6.06
C PRO A 681 32.21 5.25 7.27
N ASP A 682 33.37 5.53 7.89
CA ASP A 682 33.72 5.02 9.21
C ASP A 682 32.89 5.72 10.32
N ASP A 683 33.06 5.31 11.57
CA ASP A 683 32.37 5.92 12.73
C ASP A 683 32.63 7.43 12.88
N ASN A 684 33.66 7.96 12.22
CA ASN A 684 34.02 9.37 12.21
C ASN A 684 33.55 10.09 10.93
N GLY A 685 32.82 9.41 10.04
CA GLY A 685 32.33 9.94 8.77
C GLY A 685 33.37 9.97 7.64
N ASN A 686 34.53 9.33 7.79
CA ASN A 686 35.57 9.29 6.75
C ASN A 686 35.34 8.14 5.77
N TYR A 687 35.64 8.40 4.50
CA TYR A 687 35.48 7.43 3.42
C TYR A 687 36.82 6.75 3.09
N GLY A 688 36.79 5.42 2.98
CA GLY A 688 38.01 4.60 2.91
C GLY A 688 38.52 4.28 1.50
N LEU A 689 37.73 4.51 0.45
CA LEU A 689 38.12 4.19 -0.93
C LEU A 689 39.01 5.30 -1.49
N SER A 690 40.23 4.96 -1.92
CA SER A 690 41.16 5.92 -2.55
C SER A 690 40.78 6.21 -4.02
N PRO A 691 41.30 7.30 -4.62
CA PRO A 691 41.10 7.60 -6.05
C PRO A 691 41.46 6.42 -6.97
N GLU A 692 42.56 5.72 -6.69
CA GLU A 692 43.03 4.57 -7.48
C GLU A 692 42.10 3.35 -7.30
N MET A 693 41.56 3.15 -6.10
CA MET A 693 40.62 2.07 -5.83
C MET A 693 39.27 2.31 -6.52
N LEU A 694 38.76 3.54 -6.47
CA LEU A 694 37.54 3.92 -7.20
C LEU A 694 37.73 3.76 -8.72
N GLN A 695 38.87 4.23 -9.23
CA GLN A 695 39.25 4.09 -10.62
C GLN A 695 39.27 2.61 -11.05
N ALA A 696 39.86 1.73 -10.24
CA ALA A 696 39.91 0.30 -10.51
C ALA A 696 38.53 -0.36 -10.48
N ALA A 697 37.67 0.05 -9.54
CA ALA A 697 36.29 -0.47 -9.43
C ALA A 697 35.40 -0.05 -10.62
N MET A 698 35.63 1.14 -11.18
CA MET A 698 34.91 1.64 -12.35
C MET A 698 35.43 1.06 -13.68
N TRP A 699 36.66 0.56 -13.71
CA TRP A 699 37.30 0.07 -14.94
C TRP A 699 36.50 -1.00 -15.70
N PRO A 700 35.89 -2.03 -15.06
CA PRO A 700 35.12 -3.04 -15.79
C PRO A 700 33.94 -2.47 -16.59
N LEU A 701 33.31 -1.38 -16.10
CA LEU A 701 32.19 -0.73 -16.80
C LEU A 701 32.67 0.02 -18.05
N LEU A 702 33.87 0.62 -17.98
CA LEU A 702 34.49 1.34 -19.10
C LEU A 702 35.03 0.36 -20.14
N ASP A 703 35.75 -0.68 -19.71
CA ASP A 703 36.28 -1.74 -20.56
C ASP A 703 35.16 -2.52 -21.26
N GLY A 704 34.05 -2.75 -20.55
CA GLY A 704 32.83 -3.35 -21.09
C GLY A 704 31.97 -2.41 -21.95
N HIS A 705 32.36 -1.15 -22.15
CA HIS A 705 31.60 -0.15 -22.91
C HIS A 705 30.15 0.05 -22.42
N VAL A 706 29.93 -0.05 -21.11
CA VAL A 706 28.59 -0.06 -20.48
C VAL A 706 28.08 1.36 -20.18
N VAL A 707 28.98 2.32 -19.96
CA VAL A 707 28.63 3.65 -19.41
C VAL A 707 28.83 4.79 -20.41
N ASN A 708 28.05 5.86 -20.23
CA ASN A 708 28.16 7.15 -20.93
C ASN A 708 28.57 8.28 -19.99
N VAL A 709 28.22 8.19 -18.70
CA VAL A 709 28.60 9.15 -17.66
C VAL A 709 29.17 8.42 -16.46
N ILE A 710 30.32 8.87 -15.97
CA ILE A 710 30.89 8.40 -14.71
C ILE A 710 31.15 9.57 -13.77
N GLY A 711 31.11 9.37 -12.46
CA GLY A 711 31.36 10.42 -11.49
C GLY A 711 31.54 9.89 -10.08
N GLY A 712 31.31 10.74 -9.08
CA GLY A 712 31.36 10.35 -7.67
C GLY A 712 30.19 10.85 -6.83
N CYS A 713 29.80 10.09 -5.81
CA CYS A 713 28.84 10.50 -4.79
C CYS A 713 29.55 10.71 -3.45
N CYS A 714 28.95 10.33 -2.32
CA CYS A 714 29.46 10.64 -0.98
C CYS A 714 30.90 10.18 -0.77
N GLY A 715 31.73 11.07 -0.20
CA GLY A 715 33.14 10.81 0.10
C GLY A 715 34.10 11.03 -1.06
N THR A 716 33.59 11.19 -2.28
CA THR A 716 34.43 11.51 -3.43
C THR A 716 34.90 12.96 -3.38
N THR A 717 36.07 13.22 -3.97
CA THR A 717 36.73 14.53 -3.97
C THR A 717 37.25 14.85 -5.38
N ASP A 718 37.76 16.06 -5.57
CA ASP A 718 38.48 16.47 -6.78
C ASP A 718 39.56 15.46 -7.23
N LYS A 719 40.29 14.85 -6.29
CA LYS A 719 41.29 13.80 -6.59
C LYS A 719 40.67 12.54 -7.21
N HIS A 720 39.49 12.15 -6.75
CA HIS A 720 38.74 11.01 -7.29
C HIS A 720 38.27 11.32 -8.71
N ILE A 721 37.68 12.51 -8.91
CA ILE A 721 37.24 12.96 -10.23
C ILE A 721 38.42 13.09 -11.20
N ALA A 722 39.59 13.52 -10.74
CA ALA A 722 40.80 13.54 -11.56
C ALA A 722 41.26 12.13 -11.97
N ALA A 723 41.08 11.12 -11.11
CA ALA A 723 41.37 9.72 -11.46
C ALA A 723 40.37 9.18 -12.49
N LEU A 724 39.09 9.48 -12.33
CA LEU A 724 38.04 9.09 -13.29
C LEU A 724 38.22 9.80 -14.65
N ALA A 725 38.55 11.09 -14.66
CA ALA A 725 38.84 11.82 -15.88
C ALA A 725 40.01 11.19 -16.66
N ARG A 726 41.08 10.78 -15.97
CA ARG A 726 42.23 10.11 -16.60
C ARG A 726 41.89 8.78 -17.26
N ILE A 727 40.98 7.97 -16.71
CA ILE A 727 40.63 6.67 -17.32
C ILE A 727 39.69 6.79 -18.51
N THR A 728 38.97 7.90 -18.64
CA THR A 728 38.15 8.17 -19.82
C THR A 728 38.98 8.67 -21.01
N GLU A 729 40.24 9.07 -20.79
CA GLU A 729 41.14 9.47 -21.86
C GLU A 729 41.69 8.22 -22.57
N PRO A 730 41.40 8.04 -23.87
CA PRO A 730 41.86 6.86 -24.59
C PRO A 730 43.38 6.85 -24.72
N VAL A 731 43.98 5.68 -24.50
CA VAL A 731 45.40 5.44 -24.83
C VAL A 731 45.60 5.68 -26.32
N LYS A 732 46.67 6.41 -26.68
CA LYS A 732 46.96 6.78 -28.07
C LYS A 732 46.93 5.55 -29.00
N GLY A 733 45.96 5.52 -29.93
CA GLY A 733 45.75 4.43 -30.89
C GLY A 733 44.62 3.46 -30.55
N LEU A 734 44.03 3.57 -29.35
CA LEU A 734 42.83 2.86 -28.94
C LEU A 734 41.66 3.86 -28.83
N TRP A 735 40.44 3.35 -28.92
CA TRP A 735 39.21 4.14 -28.80
C TRP A 735 38.35 3.57 -27.69
N LEU A 736 37.89 4.42 -26.76
CA LEU A 736 36.94 4.05 -25.73
C LEU A 736 35.54 4.47 -26.18
N SER A 737 34.76 3.52 -26.69
CA SER A 737 33.39 3.78 -27.12
C SER A 737 32.46 3.94 -25.91
N PRO A 738 31.65 5.00 -25.84
CA PRO A 738 30.51 5.07 -24.92
C PRO A 738 29.48 4.00 -25.26
N HIS A 739 28.64 3.63 -24.30
CA HIS A 739 27.49 2.77 -24.56
C HIS A 739 26.57 3.40 -25.62
N CYS A 740 26.07 2.58 -26.55
CA CYS A 740 25.21 3.03 -27.64
C CYS A 740 23.80 2.47 -27.45
N PRO A 741 22.82 3.31 -27.07
CA PRO A 741 21.47 2.85 -26.80
C PRO A 741 20.80 2.24 -28.04
N GLY A 742 19.96 1.21 -27.85
CA GLY A 742 19.19 0.58 -28.92
C GLY A 742 19.94 -0.42 -29.82
N LEU A 743 21.25 -0.62 -29.61
CA LEU A 743 22.00 -1.73 -30.21
C LEU A 743 21.70 -3.02 -29.43
N LYS A 744 20.54 -3.63 -29.70
CA LYS A 744 20.24 -4.99 -29.24
C LYS A 744 21.29 -5.92 -29.82
N SER A 745 22.26 -6.35 -29.00
CA SER A 745 23.10 -7.48 -29.36
C SER A 745 22.17 -8.66 -29.61
N ASP A 746 22.25 -9.30 -30.78
CA ASP A 746 21.57 -10.56 -31.08
C ASP A 746 22.06 -11.66 -30.11
N VAL A 747 21.62 -11.60 -28.86
CA VAL A 747 21.79 -12.66 -27.87
C VAL A 747 20.52 -13.49 -27.95
N ALA A 748 20.48 -14.32 -28.99
CA ALA A 748 19.45 -15.36 -29.09
C ALA A 748 19.55 -16.25 -27.84
N GLU A 749 18.41 -16.53 -27.22
CA GLU A 749 18.23 -17.61 -26.27
C GLU A 749 18.84 -18.90 -26.82
N ILE A 750 19.88 -19.41 -26.17
CA ILE A 750 20.40 -20.74 -26.46
C ILE A 750 20.03 -21.65 -25.31
N LYS A 751 19.14 -22.60 -25.63
CA LYS A 751 18.74 -23.74 -24.81
C LYS A 751 19.95 -24.45 -24.23
N SER A 752 19.77 -24.90 -22.99
CA SER A 752 20.64 -25.80 -22.22
C SER A 752 21.54 -26.70 -23.07
N GLY A 753 22.85 -26.51 -22.92
CA GLY A 753 23.84 -27.54 -23.24
C GLY A 753 24.62 -27.33 -24.53
N GLU A 754 25.40 -26.26 -24.66
CA GLU A 754 26.60 -26.24 -25.51
C GLU A 754 27.55 -25.11 -25.09
N LYS A 755 28.87 -25.39 -25.12
CA LYS A 755 29.95 -24.53 -24.59
C LYS A 755 29.99 -23.17 -25.30
N THR A 756 29.94 -22.08 -24.54
CA THR A 756 29.97 -20.69 -25.01
C THR A 756 31.28 -20.37 -25.75
N ARG A 757 31.19 -20.03 -27.04
CA ARG A 757 32.17 -19.18 -27.74
C ARG A 757 31.63 -17.76 -27.70
N TYR A 758 32.38 -16.81 -27.14
CA TYR A 758 32.13 -15.39 -27.36
C TYR A 758 32.35 -15.10 -28.85
N ARG A 759 31.31 -14.63 -29.55
CA ARG A 759 31.46 -14.05 -30.89
C ARG A 759 31.96 -12.61 -30.73
N GLU A 760 33.01 -12.26 -31.43
CA GLU A 760 33.51 -10.88 -31.54
C GLU A 760 32.40 -9.93 -32.03
N PRO A 761 32.40 -8.67 -31.56
CA PRO A 761 31.47 -7.66 -32.04
C PRO A 761 31.73 -7.36 -33.52
N VAL A 762 30.64 -7.27 -34.29
CA VAL A 762 30.69 -6.87 -35.71
C VAL A 762 31.15 -5.42 -35.78
N ILE A 763 32.44 -5.22 -36.02
CA ILE A 763 32.99 -3.95 -36.47
C ILE A 763 32.51 -3.75 -37.91
N ALA A 764 31.71 -2.72 -38.16
CA ALA A 764 31.68 -2.11 -39.47
C ALA A 764 33.12 -1.67 -39.78
N HIS A 765 33.74 -2.31 -40.79
CA HIS A 765 35.10 -2.17 -41.37
C HIS A 765 35.94 -3.45 -41.20
N GLY A 766 35.92 -4.28 -42.25
CA GLY A 766 36.50 -5.64 -42.24
C GLY A 766 38.02 -5.71 -42.26
N VAL A 767 38.58 -6.57 -41.39
CA VAL A 767 39.86 -7.28 -41.51
C VAL A 767 39.78 -8.57 -40.65
N ASN A 768 40.08 -9.74 -41.22
CA ASN A 768 40.11 -11.07 -40.54
C ASN A 768 41.43 -11.30 -39.78
N CYS A 769 41.43 -12.06 -38.67
CA CYS A 769 42.67 -12.61 -38.08
C CYS A 769 42.54 -14.06 -37.53
N ASP A 770 43.59 -14.86 -37.79
CA ASP A 770 43.75 -16.32 -37.61
C ASP A 770 44.65 -16.67 -36.40
N CYS A 771 44.15 -16.91 -35.17
CA CYS A 771 45.09 -17.22 -34.07
C CYS A 771 44.70 -18.12 -32.86
N CYS A 772 43.60 -18.88 -32.82
CA CYS A 772 43.31 -19.74 -31.63
C CYS A 772 43.53 -21.26 -31.83
N PRO A 773 44.31 -21.94 -30.96
CA PRO A 773 44.29 -23.40 -30.73
C PRO A 773 43.66 -23.80 -29.35
N PRO A 774 43.42 -25.11 -29.05
CA PRO A 774 42.19 -25.59 -28.40
C PRO A 774 42.27 -26.00 -26.91
N ALA A 775 41.07 -26.19 -26.35
CA ALA A 775 40.71 -26.58 -24.98
C ALA A 775 40.96 -28.06 -24.63
N ASN A 776 41.06 -28.35 -23.31
CA ASN A 776 40.59 -29.61 -22.70
C ASN A 776 40.56 -29.53 -21.16
N MET A 777 39.37 -29.75 -20.57
CA MET A 777 39.11 -30.74 -19.51
C MET A 777 37.59 -30.83 -19.21
N ASN A 778 37.11 -32.05 -18.95
CA ASN A 778 35.70 -32.43 -18.76
C ASN A 778 35.28 -32.38 -17.27
N PRO A 779 33.99 -32.15 -16.94
CA PRO A 779 33.45 -32.20 -15.58
C PRO A 779 32.61 -33.47 -15.32
N GLU A 780 32.63 -33.98 -14.09
CA GLU A 780 31.56 -34.82 -13.52
C GLU A 780 31.39 -34.56 -12.00
N SER A 781 30.19 -34.14 -11.59
CA SER A 781 29.34 -34.73 -10.53
C SER A 781 28.34 -33.70 -9.98
N VAL A 782 27.09 -34.14 -9.82
CA VAL A 782 25.92 -33.35 -9.38
C VAL A 782 25.85 -33.35 -7.85
N ALA A 783 25.79 -32.17 -7.23
CA ALA A 783 25.56 -31.98 -5.78
C ALA A 783 24.20 -31.30 -5.52
N VAL A 784 23.53 -31.71 -4.44
CA VAL A 784 22.29 -31.13 -3.91
C VAL A 784 22.54 -29.70 -3.44
N SER A 785 21.67 -28.74 -3.83
CA SER A 785 21.74 -27.32 -3.45
C SER A 785 21.84 -27.12 -1.93
N ASP A 786 22.69 -26.17 -1.51
CA ASP A 786 22.97 -25.86 -0.10
C ASP A 786 21.75 -25.28 0.66
N ASP A 787 20.69 -24.83 -0.02
CA ASP A 787 19.52 -24.13 0.58
C ASP A 787 18.17 -24.89 0.46
N ALA A 788 18.19 -26.22 0.35
CA ALA A 788 16.98 -27.01 0.08
C ALA A 788 15.85 -26.90 1.14
N VAL A 789 16.18 -26.68 2.42
CA VAL A 789 15.16 -26.49 3.48
C VAL A 789 14.56 -25.09 3.39
N PHE A 790 15.37 -24.08 3.06
CA PHE A 790 14.92 -22.71 2.85
C PHE A 790 13.86 -22.64 1.73
N GLU A 791 14.16 -23.21 0.56
CA GLU A 791 13.24 -23.21 -0.59
C GLU A 791 11.94 -23.96 -0.32
N ALA A 792 11.99 -25.07 0.42
CA ALA A 792 10.80 -25.84 0.76
C ALA A 792 9.89 -25.10 1.75
N ILE A 793 10.45 -24.39 2.73
CA ILE A 793 9.68 -23.55 3.67
C ILE A 793 9.12 -22.32 2.95
N LEU A 794 9.93 -21.67 2.12
CA LEU A 794 9.54 -20.50 1.33
C LEU A 794 8.37 -20.78 0.38
N SER A 795 8.34 -22.00 -0.17
CA SER A 795 7.24 -22.47 -1.03
C SER A 795 6.09 -23.14 -0.26
N GLY A 796 6.14 -23.17 1.08
CA GLY A 796 5.07 -23.72 1.91
C GLY A 796 4.90 -25.24 1.83
N LYS A 797 5.90 -25.99 1.37
CA LYS A 797 5.84 -27.44 1.14
C LYS A 797 6.33 -28.21 2.36
N ALA A 798 5.40 -28.59 3.22
CA ALA A 798 5.73 -29.22 4.51
C ALA A 798 6.44 -30.58 4.40
N ASP A 799 6.04 -31.42 3.44
CA ASP A 799 6.67 -32.73 3.23
C ASP A 799 8.09 -32.58 2.65
N ASP A 800 8.26 -31.66 1.70
CA ASP A 800 9.57 -31.35 1.11
C ASP A 800 10.53 -30.75 2.14
N ALA A 801 10.02 -29.88 3.04
CA ALA A 801 10.81 -29.28 4.10
C ALA A 801 11.29 -30.34 5.11
N ALA A 802 10.42 -31.30 5.47
CA ALA A 802 10.80 -32.44 6.28
C ALA A 802 11.85 -33.33 5.58
N ALA A 803 11.64 -33.66 4.30
CA ALA A 803 12.57 -34.48 3.53
C ALA A 803 13.96 -33.83 3.39
N ALA A 804 14.00 -32.54 3.03
CA ALA A 804 15.24 -31.76 2.92
C ALA A 804 15.97 -31.66 4.26
N THR A 805 15.23 -31.47 5.36
CA THR A 805 15.81 -31.40 6.71
C THR A 805 16.46 -32.72 7.10
N LYS A 806 15.81 -33.84 6.81
CA LYS A 806 16.38 -35.17 7.04
C LYS A 806 17.69 -35.38 6.26
N VAL A 807 17.76 -34.94 5.01
CA VAL A 807 18.99 -35.03 4.20
C VAL A 807 20.14 -34.24 4.81
N LEU A 808 19.90 -33.03 5.31
CA LEU A 808 20.94 -32.22 5.96
C LEU A 808 21.40 -32.83 7.29
N VAL A 809 20.46 -33.38 8.06
CA VAL A 809 20.77 -34.15 9.29
C VAL A 809 21.63 -35.37 8.99
N ASP A 810 21.28 -36.15 7.98
CA ASP A 810 22.03 -37.35 7.58
C ASP A 810 23.44 -37.01 7.07
N LYS A 811 23.63 -35.80 6.53
CA LYS A 811 24.94 -35.23 6.15
C LYS A 811 25.75 -34.69 7.35
N GLY A 812 25.20 -34.70 8.55
CA GLY A 812 25.86 -34.25 9.77
C GLY A 812 25.83 -32.73 10.01
N VAL A 813 24.97 -31.99 9.32
CA VAL A 813 24.76 -30.56 9.59
C VAL A 813 24.12 -30.40 10.97
N ALA A 814 24.62 -29.46 11.77
CA ALA A 814 24.11 -29.25 13.12
C ALA A 814 22.65 -28.75 13.08
N PRO A 815 21.74 -29.26 13.93
CA PRO A 815 20.34 -28.80 13.95
C PRO A 815 20.19 -27.28 14.08
N GLN A 816 21.04 -26.63 14.89
CA GLN A 816 21.03 -25.18 15.07
C GLN A 816 21.40 -24.41 13.78
N GLU A 817 22.28 -24.97 12.96
CA GLU A 817 22.71 -24.38 11.69
C GLU A 817 21.59 -24.46 10.64
N ILE A 818 20.81 -25.54 10.64
CA ILE A 818 19.62 -25.67 9.78
C ILE A 818 18.54 -24.65 10.21
N ILE A 819 18.30 -24.51 11.52
CA ILE A 819 17.31 -23.57 12.06
C ILE A 819 17.70 -22.12 11.73
N ASN A 820 18.90 -21.70 12.11
CA ASN A 820 19.33 -20.30 11.97
C ASN A 820 19.68 -19.96 10.50
N GLY A 821 20.29 -20.89 9.77
CA GLY A 821 20.77 -20.65 8.40
C GLY A 821 19.68 -20.72 7.34
N GLN A 822 18.66 -21.57 7.53
CA GLN A 822 17.63 -21.82 6.50
C GLN A 822 16.20 -21.55 7.01
N MET A 823 15.79 -22.08 8.16
CA MET A 823 14.39 -21.98 8.61
C MET A 823 13.99 -20.55 9.01
N ILE A 824 14.78 -19.91 9.89
CA ILE A 824 14.51 -18.53 10.34
C ILE A 824 14.60 -17.55 9.16
N ARG A 825 15.58 -17.78 8.26
CA ARG A 825 15.76 -16.99 7.04
C ARG A 825 14.56 -17.12 6.11
N ALA A 826 14.02 -18.32 5.93
CA ALA A 826 12.82 -18.55 5.12
C ALA A 826 11.59 -17.86 5.72
N MET A 827 11.39 -17.95 7.04
CA MET A 827 10.29 -17.24 7.69
C MET A 827 10.45 -15.72 7.68
N ALA A 828 11.68 -15.20 7.72
CA ALA A 828 11.95 -13.77 7.56
C ALA A 828 11.60 -13.30 6.14
N GLU A 829 11.99 -14.07 5.12
CA GLU A 829 11.65 -13.81 3.71
C GLU A 829 10.14 -13.87 3.47
N VAL A 830 9.43 -14.88 3.99
CA VAL A 830 7.96 -14.98 3.88
C VAL A 830 7.28 -13.82 4.59
N GLY A 831 7.76 -13.44 5.78
CA GLY A 831 7.28 -12.26 6.50
C GLY A 831 7.50 -10.97 5.72
N GLN A 832 8.64 -10.82 5.04
CA GLN A 832 8.94 -9.67 4.18
C GLN A 832 8.03 -9.65 2.95
N ARG A 833 7.83 -10.78 2.27
CA ARG A 833 6.89 -10.87 1.14
C ARG A 833 5.48 -10.49 1.54
N PHE A 834 5.07 -10.83 2.76
CA PHE A 834 3.77 -10.43 3.30
C PHE A 834 3.68 -8.93 3.55
N GLN A 835 4.74 -8.32 4.09
CA GLN A 835 4.79 -6.85 4.24
C GLN A 835 4.80 -6.12 2.90
N ASP A 836 5.40 -6.72 1.87
CA ASP A 836 5.48 -6.17 0.52
C ASP A 836 4.18 -6.40 -0.31
N GLY A 837 3.16 -7.06 0.24
CA GLY A 837 1.94 -7.45 -0.48
C GLY A 837 2.16 -8.53 -1.57
N LYS A 838 3.33 -9.16 -1.60
CA LYS A 838 3.72 -10.23 -2.55
C LYS A 838 3.37 -11.63 -2.03
N ALA A 839 3.02 -11.74 -0.77
CA ALA A 839 2.40 -12.90 -0.15
C ALA A 839 1.17 -12.41 0.62
N PHE A 840 0.16 -13.26 0.75
CA PHE A 840 -1.03 -13.01 1.55
C PHE A 840 -1.06 -13.98 2.74
N VAL A 841 -2.01 -13.82 3.65
CA VAL A 841 -2.09 -14.63 4.88
C VAL A 841 -1.98 -16.14 4.63
N PRO A 842 -2.60 -16.74 3.58
CA PRO A 842 -2.45 -18.17 3.28
C PRO A 842 -0.98 -18.62 3.13
N GLN A 843 -0.15 -17.86 2.43
CA GLN A 843 1.25 -18.19 2.19
C GLN A 843 2.09 -18.17 3.49
N LEU A 844 1.78 -17.29 4.45
CA LEU A 844 2.44 -17.31 5.76
C LEU A 844 2.08 -18.56 6.56
N LEU A 845 0.79 -18.93 6.56
CA LEU A 845 0.32 -20.10 7.29
C LEU A 845 0.92 -21.39 6.70
N MET A 846 1.07 -21.47 5.38
CA MET A 846 1.75 -22.59 4.71
C MET A 846 3.23 -22.66 5.04
N ALA A 847 3.96 -21.55 4.96
CA ALA A 847 5.38 -21.50 5.32
C ALA A 847 5.60 -21.88 6.79
N GLY A 848 4.74 -21.40 7.68
CA GLY A 848 4.78 -21.74 9.10
C GLY A 848 4.54 -23.23 9.35
N ARG A 849 3.57 -23.85 8.65
CA ARG A 849 3.38 -25.31 8.69
C ARG A 849 4.60 -26.07 8.16
N ALA A 850 5.20 -25.60 7.07
CA ALA A 850 6.39 -26.24 6.51
C ALA A 850 7.59 -26.15 7.45
N MET A 851 7.79 -25.00 8.09
CA MET A 851 8.79 -24.83 9.15
C MET A 851 8.52 -25.76 10.32
N LYS A 852 7.28 -25.85 10.80
CA LYS A 852 6.89 -26.72 11.91
C LYS A 852 7.21 -28.20 11.62
N SER A 853 6.84 -28.67 10.43
CA SER A 853 7.13 -30.03 9.95
C SER A 853 8.64 -30.33 9.96
N ALA A 854 9.44 -29.39 9.48
CA ALA A 854 10.90 -29.50 9.49
C ALA A 854 11.48 -29.47 10.92
N LEU A 855 10.98 -28.58 11.79
CA LEU A 855 11.42 -28.43 13.17
C LEU A 855 11.12 -29.69 14.02
N GLU A 856 10.00 -30.37 13.77
CA GLU A 856 9.63 -31.61 14.47
C GLU A 856 10.65 -32.73 14.30
N LEU A 857 11.36 -32.80 13.16
CA LEU A 857 12.46 -33.74 12.95
C LEU A 857 13.71 -33.39 13.76
N LEU A 858 13.94 -32.11 14.04
CA LEU A 858 15.10 -31.63 14.78
C LEU A 858 14.89 -31.70 16.30
N LYS A 859 13.64 -31.61 16.78
CA LYS A 859 13.28 -31.64 18.22
C LYS A 859 13.95 -32.79 19.01
N PRO A 860 13.95 -34.06 18.55
CA PRO A 860 14.60 -35.15 19.28
C PRO A 860 16.12 -35.02 19.36
N MET A 861 16.75 -34.38 18.37
CA MET A 861 18.20 -34.17 18.30
C MET A 861 18.65 -32.99 19.15
N LEU A 862 17.73 -32.08 19.45
CA LEU A 862 17.92 -30.99 20.39
C LEU A 862 17.79 -31.45 21.84
N ALA A 863 17.18 -32.62 22.13
CA ALA A 863 16.96 -33.12 23.49
C ALA A 863 18.29 -33.43 24.23
N GLY A 864 18.84 -32.37 24.81
CA GLY A 864 20.18 -32.23 25.41
C GLY A 864 20.55 -30.76 25.64
N GLY A 865 19.96 -29.85 24.85
CA GLY A 865 19.78 -28.42 25.14
C GLY A 865 18.30 -28.05 24.95
N ALA A 866 17.80 -27.02 25.63
CA ALA A 866 16.39 -26.63 25.53
C ALA A 866 15.91 -26.52 24.06
N ALA A 867 14.71 -27.02 23.77
CA ALA A 867 14.11 -26.92 22.43
C ALA A 867 14.17 -25.44 21.97
N ALA A 868 14.83 -25.18 20.84
CA ALA A 868 15.03 -23.82 20.35
C ALA A 868 13.75 -23.29 19.70
N THR A 869 12.81 -22.83 20.52
CA THR A 869 11.74 -21.91 20.11
C THR A 869 12.35 -20.51 20.02
N LEU A 870 11.83 -19.62 19.15
CA LEU A 870 12.29 -18.21 19.11
C LEU A 870 12.01 -17.48 20.43
N GLY A 871 11.03 -17.97 21.17
CA GLY A 871 10.57 -17.49 22.46
C GLY A 871 9.21 -18.10 22.74
N LYS A 872 8.78 -18.00 24.00
CA LYS A 872 7.45 -18.41 24.44
C LYS A 872 6.56 -17.19 24.65
N VAL A 873 5.38 -17.23 24.06
CA VAL A 873 4.41 -16.13 24.06
C VAL A 873 3.16 -16.58 24.80
N VAL A 874 2.69 -15.80 25.77
CA VAL A 874 1.32 -15.90 26.29
C VAL A 874 0.48 -14.83 25.60
N ILE A 875 -0.70 -15.19 25.10
CA ILE A 875 -1.58 -14.25 24.40
C ILE A 875 -3.04 -14.40 24.85
N GLY A 876 -3.70 -13.28 25.14
CA GLY A 876 -5.10 -13.24 25.59
C GLY A 876 -5.75 -11.89 25.32
N THR A 877 -7.09 -11.82 25.29
CA THR A 877 -7.78 -10.52 25.40
C THR A 877 -7.97 -10.17 26.86
N VAL A 878 -7.95 -8.88 27.17
CA VAL A 878 -8.13 -8.41 28.56
C VAL A 878 -9.57 -8.60 29.03
N LYS A 879 -9.76 -8.58 30.34
CA LYS A 879 -11.07 -8.66 30.99
C LYS A 879 -12.10 -7.74 30.33
N GLY A 880 -13.28 -8.27 30.06
CA GLY A 880 -14.40 -7.62 29.41
C GLY A 880 -14.30 -7.56 27.89
N ASP A 881 -13.19 -7.99 27.30
CA ASP A 881 -13.00 -7.98 25.84
C ASP A 881 -13.14 -9.38 25.26
N LEU A 882 -14.10 -9.58 24.36
CA LEU A 882 -14.44 -10.88 23.78
C LEU A 882 -13.93 -11.04 22.33
N HIS A 883 -13.25 -10.03 21.78
CA HIS A 883 -12.90 -9.99 20.36
C HIS A 883 -11.62 -10.78 20.07
N ASP A 884 -11.76 -11.95 19.45
CA ASP A 884 -10.69 -12.92 19.35
C ASP A 884 -10.00 -13.01 17.98
N ILE A 885 -10.61 -12.43 16.92
CA ILE A 885 -10.12 -12.52 15.54
C ILE A 885 -8.69 -12.00 15.42
N GLY A 886 -8.44 -10.74 15.82
CA GLY A 886 -7.12 -10.12 15.71
C GLY A 886 -6.06 -10.85 16.56
N LYS A 887 -6.45 -11.27 17.77
CA LYS A 887 -5.60 -12.06 18.67
C LYS A 887 -5.23 -13.42 18.06
N ASN A 888 -6.21 -14.14 17.51
CA ASN A 888 -5.99 -15.45 16.91
C ASN A 888 -5.14 -15.36 15.64
N LEU A 889 -5.31 -14.30 14.85
CA LEU A 889 -4.45 -14.03 13.70
C LEU A 889 -2.99 -13.82 14.15
N VAL A 890 -2.75 -12.96 15.14
CA VAL A 890 -1.42 -12.74 15.72
C VAL A 890 -0.83 -14.03 16.30
N ALA A 891 -1.64 -14.82 17.01
CA ALA A 891 -1.22 -16.10 17.57
C ALA A 891 -0.77 -17.07 16.46
N SER A 892 -1.58 -17.27 15.43
CA SER A 892 -1.25 -18.15 14.29
C SER A 892 -0.02 -17.66 13.52
N MET A 893 0.16 -16.35 13.38
CA MET A 893 1.35 -15.79 12.73
C MET A 893 2.62 -15.97 13.58
N LEU A 894 2.55 -15.79 14.90
CA LEU A 894 3.66 -16.06 15.80
C LEU A 894 4.04 -17.54 15.83
N GLU A 895 3.05 -18.44 15.88
CA GLU A 895 3.27 -19.88 15.74
C GLU A 895 3.94 -20.21 14.39
N GLY A 896 3.43 -19.63 13.31
CA GLY A 896 4.00 -19.78 11.97
C GLY A 896 5.45 -19.31 11.89
N CYS A 897 5.81 -18.27 12.64
CA CYS A 897 7.18 -17.74 12.70
C CYS A 897 8.11 -18.48 13.66
N GLY A 898 7.64 -19.50 14.39
CA GLY A 898 8.47 -20.36 15.25
C GLY A 898 8.45 -20.03 16.74
N PHE A 899 7.49 -19.23 17.21
CA PHE A 899 7.23 -19.02 18.65
C PHE A 899 6.38 -20.16 19.22
N GLU A 900 6.58 -20.47 20.50
CA GLU A 900 5.64 -21.31 21.26
C GLU A 900 4.55 -20.42 21.83
N VAL A 901 3.32 -20.53 21.31
CA VAL A 901 2.21 -19.65 21.72
C VAL A 901 1.27 -20.40 22.68
N ILE A 902 1.00 -19.78 23.83
CA ILE A 902 0.02 -20.20 24.82
C ILE A 902 -1.13 -19.18 24.77
N ASN A 903 -2.18 -19.54 24.04
CA ASN A 903 -3.38 -18.74 23.92
C ASN A 903 -4.31 -19.02 25.11
N ILE A 904 -4.47 -18.04 26.00
CA ILE A 904 -5.27 -18.17 27.22
C ILE A 904 -6.73 -17.74 27.04
N GLY A 905 -7.13 -17.44 25.79
CA GLY A 905 -8.52 -17.19 25.41
C GLY A 905 -8.91 -15.73 25.48
N ILE A 906 -10.19 -15.49 25.76
CA ILE A 906 -10.81 -14.17 25.82
C ILE A 906 -11.41 -13.87 27.20
N ASP A 907 -11.72 -12.60 27.47
CA ASP A 907 -12.21 -12.11 28.77
C ASP A 907 -11.33 -12.57 29.93
N VAL A 908 -10.02 -12.33 29.81
CA VAL A 908 -9.06 -12.93 30.73
C VAL A 908 -8.77 -11.98 31.90
N PRO A 909 -9.00 -12.40 33.17
CA PRO A 909 -8.62 -11.62 34.35
C PRO A 909 -7.11 -11.45 34.50
N ALA A 910 -6.69 -10.37 35.16
CA ALA A 910 -5.27 -10.07 35.38
C ALA A 910 -4.52 -11.18 36.14
N GLU A 911 -5.17 -11.85 37.10
CA GLU A 911 -4.53 -12.95 37.84
C GLU A 911 -4.16 -14.12 36.92
N THR A 912 -5.02 -14.44 35.95
CA THR A 912 -4.79 -15.53 34.98
C THR A 912 -3.59 -15.25 34.10
N PHE A 913 -3.41 -13.99 33.66
CA PHE A 913 -2.22 -13.57 32.92
C PHE A 913 -0.94 -13.78 33.74
N VAL A 914 -0.92 -13.33 35.00
CA VAL A 914 0.22 -13.48 35.91
C VAL A 914 0.53 -14.96 36.17
N ASP A 915 -0.49 -15.77 36.43
CA ASP A 915 -0.33 -17.19 36.73
C ASP A 915 0.23 -17.96 35.52
N GLU A 916 -0.27 -17.69 34.32
CA GLU A 916 0.23 -18.38 33.13
C GLU A 916 1.64 -17.92 32.75
N VAL A 917 1.96 -16.62 32.84
CA VAL A 917 3.35 -16.13 32.62
C VAL A 917 4.31 -16.78 33.62
N ARG A 918 3.94 -16.88 34.90
CA ARG A 918 4.76 -17.52 35.93
C ARG A 918 4.92 -19.03 35.71
N LYS A 919 3.86 -19.72 35.33
CA LYS A 919 3.83 -21.17 35.11
C LYS A 919 4.61 -21.57 33.86
N SER A 920 4.45 -20.82 32.78
CA SER A 920 5.03 -21.13 31.48
C SER A 920 6.46 -20.62 31.30
N GLY A 921 6.84 -19.58 32.06
CA GLY A 921 8.10 -18.86 31.88
C GLY A 921 8.14 -18.10 30.56
N ALA A 922 7.04 -17.41 30.21
CA ALA A 922 6.91 -16.72 28.93
C ALA A 922 7.91 -15.57 28.78
N ASP A 923 8.49 -15.43 27.58
CA ASP A 923 9.37 -14.32 27.22
C ASP A 923 8.56 -13.07 26.83
N ILE A 924 7.39 -13.28 26.22
CA ILE A 924 6.47 -12.23 25.79
C ILE A 924 5.06 -12.49 26.33
N LEU A 925 4.42 -11.43 26.83
CA LEU A 925 2.99 -11.38 27.09
C LEU A 925 2.31 -10.43 26.09
N CYS A 926 1.35 -10.95 25.33
CA CYS A 926 0.54 -10.20 24.38
C CYS A 926 -0.87 -9.97 24.92
N MET A 927 -1.32 -8.72 24.93
CA MET A 927 -2.68 -8.34 25.33
C MET A 927 -3.41 -7.66 24.17
N SER A 928 -4.66 -8.05 23.94
CA SER A 928 -5.52 -7.48 22.90
C SER A 928 -6.79 -6.88 23.49
N ALA A 929 -7.26 -5.77 22.93
CA ALA A 929 -8.59 -5.20 23.20
C ALA A 929 -9.15 -4.51 21.94
N LEU A 930 -10.44 -4.65 21.66
CA LEU A 930 -11.11 -3.95 20.55
C LEU A 930 -11.91 -2.72 21.03
N LEU A 931 -12.32 -2.67 22.30
CA LEU A 931 -13.14 -1.56 22.82
C LEU A 931 -12.30 -0.57 23.63
N THR A 932 -12.59 0.72 23.47
CA THR A 932 -11.95 1.80 24.26
C THR A 932 -12.24 1.65 25.76
N THR A 933 -13.34 1.01 26.12
CA THR A 933 -13.73 0.73 27.50
C THR A 933 -12.89 -0.39 28.11
N THR A 934 -12.52 -1.41 27.33
CA THR A 934 -11.81 -2.60 27.80
C THR A 934 -10.30 -2.45 27.75
N MET A 935 -9.75 -1.65 26.83
CA MET A 935 -8.29 -1.44 26.71
C MET A 935 -7.65 -0.94 28.02
N THR A 936 -8.41 -0.23 28.87
CA THR A 936 -7.94 0.26 30.17
C THR A 936 -7.49 -0.86 31.12
N TYR A 937 -8.08 -2.06 31.01
CA TYR A 937 -7.70 -3.23 31.81
C TYR A 937 -6.31 -3.79 31.47
N MET A 938 -5.70 -3.40 30.34
CA MET A 938 -4.30 -3.73 30.04
C MET A 938 -3.35 -3.17 31.11
N LYS A 939 -3.67 -2.01 31.68
CA LYS A 939 -2.90 -1.42 32.78
C LYS A 939 -2.97 -2.26 34.05
N ASP A 940 -4.15 -2.81 34.35
CA ASP A 940 -4.34 -3.66 35.53
C ASP A 940 -3.50 -4.93 35.47
N VAL A 941 -3.33 -5.51 34.26
CA VAL A 941 -2.45 -6.67 34.05
C VAL A 941 -0.98 -6.29 34.31
N ILE A 942 -0.51 -5.13 33.84
CA ILE A 942 0.86 -4.65 34.07
C ILE A 942 1.11 -4.42 35.56
N VAL A 943 0.18 -3.77 36.27
CA VAL A 943 0.26 -3.57 37.72
C VAL A 943 0.30 -4.93 38.45
N ALA A 944 -0.52 -5.90 38.03
CA ALA A 944 -0.51 -7.23 38.63
C ALA A 944 0.84 -7.96 38.42
N LEU A 945 1.51 -7.76 37.28
CA LEU A 945 2.87 -8.29 37.04
C LEU A 945 3.94 -7.63 37.93
N GLU A 946 3.79 -6.33 38.22
CA GLU A 946 4.67 -5.58 39.14
C GLU A 946 4.50 -6.05 40.58
N GLU A 947 3.25 -6.15 41.07
CA GLU A 947 2.93 -6.67 42.40
C GLU A 947 3.40 -8.12 42.58
N ALA A 948 3.36 -8.91 41.50
CA ALA A 948 3.87 -10.27 41.46
C ALA A 948 5.41 -10.38 41.37
N GLY A 949 6.13 -9.26 41.18
CA GLY A 949 7.59 -9.21 41.07
C GLY A 949 8.15 -9.90 39.83
N ILE A 950 7.37 -9.97 38.74
CA ILE A 950 7.75 -10.64 37.49
C ILE A 950 7.70 -9.73 36.25
N ARG A 951 7.29 -8.46 36.39
CA ARG A 951 7.28 -7.48 35.29
C ARG A 951 8.60 -7.38 34.53
N ASP A 952 9.73 -7.41 35.23
CA ASP A 952 11.08 -7.32 34.61
C ASP A 952 11.50 -8.60 33.87
N LYS A 953 10.75 -9.70 34.01
CA LYS A 953 11.08 -11.02 33.46
C LYS A 953 10.32 -11.34 32.17
N VAL A 954 9.36 -10.51 31.77
CA VAL A 954 8.51 -10.71 30.59
C VAL A 954 8.40 -9.40 29.82
N LYS A 955 8.45 -9.47 28.49
CA LYS A 955 8.18 -8.33 27.61
C LYS A 955 6.70 -8.21 27.33
N VAL A 956 6.12 -7.04 27.56
CA VAL A 956 4.69 -6.82 27.39
C VAL A 956 4.43 -6.13 26.05
N MET A 957 3.68 -6.79 25.17
CA MET A 957 3.20 -6.24 23.91
C MET A 957 1.69 -6.04 23.97
N VAL A 958 1.21 -4.92 23.43
CA VAL A 958 -0.23 -4.59 23.39
C VAL A 958 -0.70 -4.28 21.98
N GLY A 959 -1.97 -4.56 21.69
CA GLY A 959 -2.57 -4.26 20.40
C GLY A 959 -4.10 -4.32 20.42
N GLY A 960 -4.69 -4.12 19.24
CA GLY A 960 -6.13 -4.06 19.02
C GLY A 960 -6.61 -2.64 18.67
N ALA A 961 -7.79 -2.55 18.04
CA ALA A 961 -8.23 -1.36 17.28
C ALA A 961 -8.16 0.01 18.02
N PRO A 962 -8.49 0.12 19.32
CA PRO A 962 -8.45 1.40 20.02
C PRO A 962 -7.07 1.69 20.66
N VAL A 963 -6.16 0.71 20.63
CA VAL A 963 -4.83 0.81 21.24
C VAL A 963 -3.92 1.61 20.30
N SER A 964 -3.09 2.47 20.88
CA SER A 964 -2.10 3.28 20.15
C SER A 964 -0.72 3.19 20.81
N GLN A 965 0.33 3.61 20.10
CA GLN A 965 1.68 3.70 20.67
C GLN A 965 1.69 4.60 21.92
N THR A 966 0.99 5.74 21.89
CA THR A 966 0.86 6.65 23.04
C THR A 966 0.28 5.94 24.26
N PHE A 967 -0.80 5.18 24.08
CA PHE A 967 -1.40 4.44 25.18
C PHE A 967 -0.47 3.34 25.73
N ALA A 968 0.22 2.63 24.84
CA ALA A 968 1.20 1.61 25.24
C ALA A 968 2.33 2.20 26.10
N ASP A 969 2.82 3.38 25.73
CA ASP A 969 3.84 4.12 26.50
C ASP A 969 3.28 4.57 27.86
N GLU A 970 2.04 5.06 27.92
CA GLU A 970 1.37 5.51 29.14
C GLU A 970 1.16 4.39 30.18
N ILE A 971 0.86 3.17 29.72
CA ILE A 971 0.67 2.02 30.62
C ILE A 971 1.97 1.26 30.92
N GLY A 972 3.07 1.62 30.26
CA GLY A 972 4.38 0.98 30.46
C GLY A 972 4.54 -0.37 29.76
N ALA A 973 3.92 -0.57 28.60
CA ALA A 973 4.19 -1.72 27.73
C ALA A 973 5.57 -1.60 27.05
N ASP A 974 6.18 -2.72 26.68
CA ASP A 974 7.47 -2.76 25.96
C ASP A 974 7.30 -2.57 24.44
N GLY A 975 6.07 -2.65 23.92
CA GLY A 975 5.79 -2.36 22.53
C GLY A 975 4.31 -2.41 22.16
N TYR A 976 3.98 -1.74 21.06
CA TYR A 976 2.65 -1.68 20.48
C TYR A 976 2.65 -2.21 19.06
N SER A 977 1.56 -2.88 18.70
CA SER A 977 1.29 -3.29 17.34
C SER A 977 -0.14 -2.97 16.94
N ASP A 978 -0.28 -2.30 15.80
CA ASP A 978 -1.54 -1.88 15.17
C ASP A 978 -2.17 -3.00 14.32
N ASN A 979 -1.37 -3.92 13.78
CA ASN A 979 -1.82 -5.04 12.98
C ASN A 979 -0.99 -6.30 13.22
N ALA A 980 -1.40 -7.42 12.62
CA ALA A 980 -0.74 -8.70 12.85
C ALA A 980 0.67 -8.79 12.21
N ASN A 981 0.94 -7.99 11.17
CA ASN A 981 2.20 -7.97 10.43
C ASN A 981 3.30 -7.33 11.28
N THR A 982 2.98 -6.21 11.93
CA THR A 982 3.89 -5.49 12.84
C THR A 982 4.09 -6.24 14.15
N ALA A 983 3.13 -7.08 14.57
CA ALA A 983 3.17 -7.79 15.85
C ALA A 983 4.27 -8.85 15.89
N VAL A 984 4.43 -9.58 14.78
CA VAL A 984 5.49 -10.59 14.64
C VAL A 984 6.88 -9.93 14.63
N ALA A 985 7.03 -8.83 13.88
CA ALA A 985 8.29 -8.10 13.81
C ALA A 985 8.68 -7.52 15.18
N LEU A 986 7.70 -6.96 15.90
CA LEU A 986 7.89 -6.47 17.26
C LEU A 986 8.27 -7.60 18.22
N ALA A 987 7.59 -8.75 18.16
CA ALA A 987 7.91 -9.89 18.99
C ALA A 987 9.37 -10.35 18.79
N ARG A 988 9.84 -10.48 17.53
CA ARG A 988 11.24 -10.83 17.21
C ARG A 988 12.24 -9.82 17.77
N ARG A 989 11.95 -8.52 17.60
CA ARG A 989 12.80 -7.43 18.13
C ARG A 989 12.92 -7.51 19.65
N LEU A 990 11.84 -7.82 20.36
CA LEU A 990 11.80 -7.87 21.82
C LEU A 990 12.58 -9.05 22.42
N VAL A 991 12.66 -10.18 21.72
CA VAL A 991 13.49 -11.34 22.13
C VAL A 991 14.90 -11.33 21.56
N GLY A 992 15.24 -10.33 20.72
CA GLY A 992 16.58 -10.17 20.14
C GLY A 992 16.93 -11.21 19.07
N ALA A 993 15.93 -11.68 18.32
CA ALA A 993 16.04 -12.72 17.30
C ALA A 993 15.99 -12.19 15.85
#